data_AF-A0A5A8CXX8-F1
#
_entry.id   AF-A0A5A8CXX8-F1
#
_cell.length_a   1.000
_cell.length_b   1.000
_cell.length_c   1.000
_cell.angle_alpha   90.00
_cell.angle_beta   90.00
_cell.angle_gamma   90.00
#
_symmetry.space_group_name_H-M   'P 1'
#
loop_
_entity.id
_entity.type
_entity.pdbx_description
1 polymer ?
#
loop_
_entity_poly.entity_id
_entity_poly.type
_entity_poly.pdbx_seq_one_letter_code
_entity_poly.pdbx_strand_id
1 'polypeptide(L)'
;MGRRKRSTGGGGAAAAEPADAFDGTRCFFDVTVGGTPAGRIEFQLADRVVPRTAANFRALCTGEKGRGKFGKKLTYKGSKFHRVIPGFMLQGGDFTAGNGTGGESIYGRTFKDENFTLRHTRPGLLSMANAGRHTNGSQFFITTVKTPHLDGKHVVFGRVTTGMAVVKAIERMGTHSGATKRAVVIADCGIIEPKRAEAAPAPAPASVEKAKASTKRSRDAVEAEEASPDEAAKEAIRAAVAATASKKEKAQALLEAKEARRAAKRAAREEAARAEAEAEAEAAAAAAAAAAAESGEEEESDDDDEDGAEGDAAEEAGDDDDEDDDDEDEDGDEAEAKEGASAASSSAAAAAASDAAPAGRDGFFSGTKFADLPLLDATKAGLKEMGVTTMTHVQARAIPPLLEGKDVLGAAKTGSGKTLAFLVPVIEILARAKFKPRNGTGAIIITPTRELAIQIYHNVAELMGEHRQTHGLIMGGANRRTEAEKLVRGVNILVATPGRLLDHLRSTEGFHFGGMQMLVIDEADRILEAGFEEEMHAIVNILPKERQTMLFSATQTKNVADLARVAVRNTPVYVGVDDESTDATVSGLEQGYVVCPSEKRFLLLFSFLRRMSKKKKIMVFFSSCNSVTFHSELLNYVDVPCMDIHGKMKQARRTTTFFDFSKRESGVLLCTDVAARGLDIPYVDWIIQYDPPDDPKEYIHRVGRTARGATGNGKALLFLLPEELGFLKYLRAAKVALNEYEFPDKKIARVQKSLEELVGKNYYLNKSAKDAYRAYLQSYSSHSLKHIFDVHSLDLAGVAKGFGFTVPPRVNLSIKTTGAKVRRRGGGGGFGDKSKSEQVKEAHRRQRTGQDFSASNPYGKRDSSDSRQFSH
;
A
#
# COMPACT_ATOMS: atom_id res chain seq x y z
N MET A 1 46.43 -27.44 -30.23
CA MET A 1 46.02 -26.86 -31.54
C MET A 1 44.56 -26.38 -31.41
N GLY A 2 44.02 -25.37 -32.10
CA GLY A 2 44.59 -24.41 -33.06
C GLY A 2 43.60 -23.28 -33.44
N ARG A 3 44.13 -22.13 -33.90
CA ARG A 3 43.50 -20.82 -34.23
C ARG A 3 42.13 -20.76 -34.99
N ARG A 4 41.23 -19.89 -34.46
CA ARG A 4 40.51 -18.73 -35.09
C ARG A 4 39.51 -18.85 -36.29
N LYS A 5 38.43 -18.03 -36.16
CA LYS A 5 37.55 -17.37 -37.19
C LYS A 5 36.55 -18.30 -37.93
N ARG A 6 35.38 -17.83 -38.44
CA ARG A 6 34.89 -16.44 -38.71
C ARG A 6 33.35 -16.30 -38.47
N SER A 7 32.86 -15.05 -38.44
CA SER A 7 31.45 -14.54 -38.36
C SER A 7 30.56 -14.94 -39.58
N THR A 8 29.22 -14.78 -39.63
CA THR A 8 28.22 -13.86 -38.98
C THR A 8 26.93 -14.61 -38.56
N GLY A 9 25.85 -14.03 -37.98
CA GLY A 9 25.65 -12.71 -37.33
C GLY A 9 24.39 -11.91 -37.76
N GLY A 10 23.31 -11.89 -36.95
CA GLY A 10 22.12 -11.02 -37.08
C GLY A 10 20.94 -11.47 -36.18
N GLY A 11 20.04 -10.63 -35.63
CA GLY A 11 20.01 -9.16 -35.61
C GLY A 11 18.63 -8.60 -35.21
N GLY A 12 18.44 -8.16 -33.96
CA GLY A 12 17.19 -7.55 -33.47
C GLY A 12 17.48 -6.34 -32.56
N ALA A 13 16.93 -5.18 -32.88
CA ALA A 13 17.44 -3.90 -32.39
C ALA A 13 17.03 -3.56 -30.94
N ALA A 14 18.01 -3.12 -30.14
CA ALA A 14 17.75 -2.31 -28.96
C ALA A 14 17.66 -0.83 -29.37
N ALA A 15 16.75 -0.08 -28.74
CA ALA A 15 16.78 1.38 -28.86
C ALA A 15 18.07 1.92 -28.22
N ALA A 16 18.88 2.63 -29.01
CA ALA A 16 20.15 3.17 -28.56
C ALA A 16 19.96 4.30 -27.53
N GLU A 17 20.97 4.51 -26.69
CA GLU A 17 21.13 5.82 -26.02
C GLU A 17 21.33 6.89 -27.12
N PRO A 18 20.75 8.10 -27.01
CA PRO A 18 21.05 9.17 -27.96
C PRO A 18 22.55 9.45 -27.94
N ALA A 19 23.18 9.49 -29.13
CA ALA A 19 24.65 9.45 -29.25
C ALA A 19 25.34 10.54 -28.41
N ASP A 20 24.74 11.73 -28.36
CA ASP A 20 25.24 12.93 -27.67
C ASP A 20 24.51 13.23 -26.34
N ALA A 21 23.83 12.25 -25.73
CA ALA A 21 23.05 12.44 -24.49
C ALA A 21 23.85 12.92 -23.26
N PHE A 22 25.18 12.95 -23.35
CA PHE A 22 26.12 13.32 -22.29
C PHE A 22 27.24 14.16 -22.89
N ASP A 23 26.88 15.37 -23.35
CA ASP A 23 27.71 16.35 -24.05
C ASP A 23 27.93 17.66 -23.27
N GLY A 24 27.32 17.80 -22.09
CA GLY A 24 27.27 19.03 -21.30
C GLY A 24 28.50 19.30 -20.43
N THR A 25 28.27 19.85 -19.24
CA THR A 25 29.33 20.25 -18.31
C THR A 25 30.09 19.03 -17.78
N ARG A 26 31.42 19.17 -17.61
CA ARG A 26 32.24 18.20 -16.88
C ARG A 26 32.48 18.64 -15.45
N CYS A 27 32.33 17.72 -14.51
CA CYS A 27 32.57 17.94 -13.08
C CYS A 27 33.55 16.90 -12.52
N PHE A 28 34.17 17.18 -11.37
CA PHE A 28 34.98 16.20 -10.65
C PHE A 28 34.67 16.17 -9.15
N PHE A 29 34.94 15.03 -8.52
CA PHE A 29 35.08 14.84 -7.07
C PHE A 29 36.45 14.23 -6.78
N ASP A 30 37.21 14.83 -5.87
CA ASP A 30 38.35 14.20 -5.23
C ASP A 30 37.89 13.59 -3.90
N VAL A 31 38.03 12.27 -3.75
CA VAL A 31 37.44 11.52 -2.64
C VAL A 31 38.51 11.02 -1.67
N THR A 32 38.23 11.10 -0.37
CA THR A 32 39.00 10.43 0.69
C THR A 32 38.20 9.31 1.34
N VAL A 33 38.90 8.28 1.84
CA VAL A 33 38.35 7.13 2.56
C VAL A 33 39.09 6.98 3.89
N GLY A 34 38.41 7.31 4.99
CA GLY A 34 39.03 7.34 6.33
C GLY A 34 40.16 8.37 6.44
N GLY A 35 40.02 9.52 5.77
CA GLY A 35 41.03 10.59 5.69
C GLY A 35 42.06 10.42 4.56
N THR A 36 42.39 9.19 4.16
CA THR A 36 43.36 8.92 3.09
C THR A 36 42.79 9.25 1.70
N PRO A 37 43.51 9.94 0.80
CA PRO A 37 43.10 10.13 -0.59
C PRO A 37 42.82 8.79 -1.30
N ALA A 38 41.64 8.67 -1.91
CA ALA A 38 41.20 7.50 -2.67
C ALA A 38 41.22 7.72 -4.20
N GLY A 39 41.27 8.98 -4.63
CA GLY A 39 41.43 9.39 -6.03
C GLY A 39 40.29 10.26 -6.56
N ARG A 40 40.42 10.68 -7.83
CA ARG A 40 39.45 11.50 -8.55
C ARG A 40 38.39 10.66 -9.26
N ILE A 41 37.15 11.14 -9.23
CA ILE A 41 36.04 10.69 -10.10
C ILE A 41 35.65 11.87 -10.98
N GLU A 42 35.54 11.66 -12.28
CA GLU A 42 35.13 12.68 -13.25
C GLU A 42 33.79 12.31 -13.87
N PHE A 43 32.94 13.32 -14.05
CA PHE A 43 31.57 13.18 -14.54
C PHE A 43 31.34 14.04 -15.77
N GLN A 44 30.54 13.51 -16.70
CA GLN A 44 30.03 14.20 -17.87
C GLN A 44 28.51 14.29 -17.74
N LEU A 45 27.98 15.51 -17.65
CA LEU A 45 26.56 15.77 -17.41
C LEU A 45 25.74 15.82 -18.71
N ALA A 46 24.42 15.73 -18.57
CA ALA A 46 23.42 15.70 -19.63
C ALA A 46 22.64 17.03 -19.73
N ASP A 47 23.36 18.16 -19.80
CA ASP A 47 22.83 19.53 -19.68
C ASP A 47 21.69 19.82 -20.65
N ARG A 48 21.71 19.26 -21.87
CA ARG A 48 20.62 19.42 -22.86
C ARG A 48 19.38 18.59 -22.56
N VAL A 49 19.51 17.51 -21.79
CA VAL A 49 18.41 16.56 -21.51
C VAL A 49 17.70 16.91 -20.21
N VAL A 50 18.44 17.29 -19.16
CA VAL A 50 17.91 17.59 -17.82
C VAL A 50 18.60 18.84 -17.26
N PRO A 51 18.29 20.03 -17.83
CA PRO A 51 19.09 21.24 -17.65
C PRO A 51 19.11 21.74 -16.22
N ARG A 52 18.00 21.63 -15.47
CA ARG A 52 17.96 22.10 -14.08
C ARG A 52 18.71 21.15 -13.15
N THR A 53 18.65 19.86 -13.43
CA THR A 53 19.35 18.83 -12.66
C THR A 53 20.86 18.94 -12.86
N ALA A 54 21.31 19.08 -14.11
CA ALA A 54 22.70 19.32 -14.45
C ALA A 54 23.21 20.65 -13.86
N ALA A 55 22.46 21.76 -14.01
CA ALA A 55 22.84 23.06 -13.45
C ALA A 55 22.92 23.06 -11.92
N ASN A 56 21.99 22.38 -11.24
CA ASN A 56 22.02 22.19 -9.79
C ASN A 56 23.27 21.41 -9.35
N PHE A 57 23.56 20.27 -9.97
CA PHE A 57 24.74 19.48 -9.63
C PHE A 57 26.05 20.25 -9.92
N ARG A 58 26.15 20.90 -11.08
CA ARG A 58 27.29 21.78 -11.45
C ARG A 58 27.52 22.85 -10.38
N ALA A 59 26.48 23.60 -10.01
CA ALA A 59 26.61 24.71 -9.06
C ALA A 59 26.93 24.25 -7.63
N LEU A 60 26.52 23.04 -7.25
CA LEU A 60 26.92 22.39 -6.00
C LEU A 60 28.36 21.83 -6.06
N CYS A 61 28.87 21.48 -7.24
CA CYS A 61 30.30 21.22 -7.45
C CYS A 61 31.14 22.51 -7.35
N THR A 62 30.68 23.65 -7.87
CA THR A 62 31.46 24.92 -7.80
C THR A 62 31.28 25.68 -6.48
N GLY A 63 30.16 25.50 -5.77
CA GLY A 63 29.82 26.29 -4.58
C GLY A 63 29.38 27.72 -4.88
N GLU A 64 29.19 28.08 -6.15
CA GLU A 64 28.95 29.46 -6.62
C GLU A 64 27.69 30.13 -6.07
N LYS A 65 26.76 29.36 -5.51
CA LYS A 65 25.50 29.86 -4.94
C LYS A 65 25.57 30.17 -3.44
N GLY A 66 26.76 30.11 -2.84
CA GLY A 66 27.00 30.62 -1.48
C GLY A 66 26.30 29.80 -0.39
N ARG A 67 25.32 30.40 0.30
CA ARG A 67 24.52 29.75 1.35
C ARG A 67 23.07 29.59 0.90
N GLY A 68 22.47 28.45 1.26
CA GLY A 68 21.06 28.16 1.01
C GLY A 68 20.13 28.76 2.07
N LYS A 69 18.82 28.55 1.91
CA LYS A 69 17.79 29.05 2.84
C LYS A 69 17.92 28.44 4.24
N PHE A 70 18.54 27.25 4.36
CA PHE A 70 18.87 26.64 5.66
C PHE A 70 20.25 27.03 6.19
N GLY A 71 20.86 28.13 5.70
CA GLY A 71 22.10 28.72 6.20
C GLY A 71 23.40 27.95 5.93
N LYS A 72 23.31 26.69 5.49
CA LYS A 72 24.44 25.85 5.07
C LYS A 72 25.02 26.33 3.73
N LYS A 73 26.32 26.10 3.49
CA LYS A 73 26.93 26.34 2.18
C LYS A 73 26.37 25.35 1.15
N LEU A 74 25.98 25.83 -0.02
CA LEU A 74 25.48 25.03 -1.14
C LEU A 74 26.65 24.41 -1.91
N THR A 75 27.29 23.38 -1.34
CA THR A 75 28.42 22.69 -1.98
C THR A 75 28.52 21.21 -1.60
N TYR A 76 29.05 20.39 -2.50
CA TYR A 76 29.44 19.02 -2.20
C TYR A 76 30.79 18.90 -1.47
N LYS A 77 31.62 19.96 -1.42
CA LYS A 77 32.93 19.94 -0.75
C LYS A 77 32.76 19.75 0.76
N GLY A 78 33.41 18.72 1.31
CA GLY A 78 33.25 18.27 2.70
C GLY A 78 32.02 17.41 2.97
N SER A 79 31.15 17.18 1.98
CA SER A 79 30.01 16.26 2.11
C SER A 79 30.46 14.79 1.97
N LYS A 80 29.71 13.86 2.57
CA LYS A 80 30.05 12.43 2.58
C LYS A 80 29.07 11.59 1.78
N PHE A 81 29.54 10.43 1.30
CA PHE A 81 28.66 9.38 0.81
C PHE A 81 28.01 8.69 2.01
N HIS A 82 26.83 9.17 2.42
CA HIS A 82 26.14 8.72 3.63
C HIS A 82 25.53 7.33 3.49
N ARG A 83 25.38 6.80 2.27
CA ARG A 83 24.86 5.43 2.05
C ARG A 83 25.53 4.77 0.84
N VAL A 84 26.20 3.63 1.06
CA VAL A 84 26.87 2.84 0.01
C VAL A 84 26.48 1.37 0.14
N ILE A 85 25.78 0.85 -0.88
CA ILE A 85 25.31 -0.54 -0.96
C ILE A 85 26.08 -1.26 -2.07
N PRO A 86 26.93 -2.26 -1.73
CA PRO A 86 27.66 -3.07 -2.71
C PRO A 86 26.72 -3.77 -3.70
N GLY A 87 27.11 -3.79 -4.98
CA GLY A 87 26.29 -4.38 -6.05
C GLY A 87 25.05 -3.55 -6.42
N PHE A 88 24.95 -2.29 -5.98
CA PHE A 88 23.81 -1.42 -6.26
C PHE A 88 24.23 0.03 -6.55
N MET A 89 24.52 0.83 -5.51
CA MET A 89 24.75 2.27 -5.65
C MET A 89 25.54 2.91 -4.50
N LEU A 90 26.12 4.08 -4.77
CA LEU A 90 26.75 4.97 -3.80
C LEU A 90 26.01 6.31 -3.78
N GLN A 91 25.37 6.65 -2.68
CA GLN A 91 24.52 7.83 -2.49
C GLN A 91 25.21 8.88 -1.62
N GLY A 92 25.11 10.14 -2.03
CA GLY A 92 25.71 11.29 -1.37
C GLY A 92 24.91 12.57 -1.60
N GLY A 93 25.49 13.72 -1.29
CA GLY A 93 24.90 15.03 -1.56
C GLY A 93 23.98 15.60 -0.48
N ASP A 94 23.83 14.94 0.67
CA ASP A 94 23.29 15.58 1.89
C ASP A 94 24.41 16.28 2.66
N PHE A 95 24.61 17.56 2.37
CA PHE A 95 25.51 18.46 3.11
C PHE A 95 24.80 19.25 4.22
N THR A 96 23.51 18.97 4.49
CA THR A 96 22.72 19.72 5.48
C THR A 96 22.58 18.98 6.81
N ALA A 97 22.30 17.67 6.77
CA ALA A 97 22.16 16.78 7.93
C ALA A 97 23.22 15.67 7.92
N GLY A 98 23.77 15.32 6.75
CA GLY A 98 24.84 14.33 6.60
C GLY A 98 24.42 12.89 6.95
N ASN A 99 23.14 12.58 6.91
CA ASN A 99 22.59 11.25 7.24
C ASN A 99 21.63 10.72 6.16
N GLY A 100 21.31 11.52 5.15
CA GLY A 100 20.40 11.18 4.06
C GLY A 100 18.95 11.65 4.26
N THR A 101 18.63 12.37 5.35
CA THR A 101 17.32 13.03 5.51
C THR A 101 17.31 14.46 4.97
N GLY A 102 18.48 15.05 4.73
CA GLY A 102 18.63 16.43 4.26
C GLY A 102 18.88 16.57 2.75
N GLY A 103 19.33 17.76 2.35
CA GLY A 103 19.75 18.12 1.00
C GLY A 103 18.94 19.28 0.41
N GLU A 104 19.57 20.42 0.18
CA GLU A 104 18.96 21.63 -0.39
C GLU A 104 19.49 21.87 -1.81
N SER A 105 18.61 22.09 -2.79
CA SER A 105 19.01 22.44 -4.16
C SER A 105 19.30 23.94 -4.29
N ILE A 106 19.97 24.35 -5.37
CA ILE A 106 20.15 25.78 -5.70
C ILE A 106 18.84 26.54 -5.98
N TYR A 107 17.71 25.84 -6.05
CA TYR A 107 16.37 26.39 -6.23
C TYR A 107 15.52 26.33 -4.92
N GLY A 108 16.14 26.01 -3.78
CA GLY A 108 15.47 25.74 -2.51
C GLY A 108 15.32 24.24 -2.24
N ARG A 109 14.37 23.84 -1.37
CA ARG A 109 14.29 22.45 -0.86
C ARG A 109 14.16 21.38 -1.97
N THR A 110 13.32 21.59 -2.98
CA THR A 110 13.19 20.71 -4.15
C THR A 110 12.86 21.48 -5.43
N PHE A 111 13.13 20.87 -6.60
CA PHE A 111 12.76 21.40 -7.91
C PHE A 111 12.13 20.34 -8.83
N LYS A 112 11.65 20.78 -10.00
CA LYS A 112 11.03 19.96 -11.05
C LYS A 112 11.94 19.89 -12.27
N ASP A 113 12.26 18.68 -12.72
CA ASP A 113 13.06 18.39 -13.94
C ASP A 113 12.96 16.92 -14.39
N GLU A 114 11.93 16.19 -13.94
CA GLU A 114 11.88 14.73 -14.04
C GLU A 114 11.25 14.23 -15.36
N ASN A 115 12.00 14.32 -16.47
CA ASN A 115 11.54 13.82 -17.78
C ASN A 115 11.75 12.31 -18.01
N PHE A 116 12.65 11.67 -17.26
CA PHE A 116 12.98 10.24 -17.35
C PHE A 116 13.44 9.74 -18.74
N THR A 117 13.97 10.62 -19.59
CA THR A 117 14.45 10.26 -20.94
C THR A 117 15.66 9.30 -20.88
N LEU A 118 16.54 9.47 -19.90
CA LEU A 118 17.73 8.66 -19.70
C LEU A 118 17.49 7.51 -18.70
N ARG A 119 18.15 6.38 -18.94
CA ARG A 119 17.90 5.08 -18.29
C ARG A 119 19.13 4.51 -17.63
N HIS A 120 18.96 3.64 -16.63
CA HIS A 120 20.02 3.03 -15.83
C HIS A 120 20.63 1.81 -16.55
N THR A 121 21.11 2.02 -17.78
CA THR A 121 21.54 0.99 -18.76
C THR A 121 22.85 0.29 -18.39
N ARG A 122 23.72 0.95 -17.63
CA ARG A 122 25.12 0.56 -17.38
C ARG A 122 25.65 1.10 -16.04
N PRO A 123 26.71 0.50 -15.46
CA PRO A 123 27.43 1.08 -14.32
C PRO A 123 27.95 2.50 -14.60
N GLY A 124 28.23 3.25 -13.54
CA GLY A 124 28.80 4.60 -13.62
C GLY A 124 27.80 5.67 -14.08
N LEU A 125 26.50 5.38 -14.12
CA LEU A 125 25.48 6.41 -14.34
C LEU A 125 25.18 7.15 -13.02
N LEU A 126 25.08 8.47 -13.14
CA LEU A 126 24.80 9.43 -12.07
C LEU A 126 23.32 9.84 -12.14
N SER A 127 22.60 9.70 -11.03
CA SER A 127 21.14 9.81 -10.98
C SER A 127 20.66 10.50 -9.70
N MET A 128 19.52 11.22 -9.75
CA MET A 128 18.99 11.94 -8.59
C MET A 128 18.33 11.01 -7.59
N ALA A 129 18.72 11.14 -6.31
CA ALA A 129 17.97 10.56 -5.21
C ALA A 129 16.78 11.49 -4.90
N ASN A 130 15.58 11.06 -5.26
CA ASN A 130 14.33 11.79 -5.10
C ASN A 130 13.23 10.87 -4.53
N ALA A 131 12.15 11.46 -4.01
CA ALA A 131 11.05 10.75 -3.35
C ALA A 131 9.82 10.54 -4.26
N GLY A 132 9.95 10.86 -5.55
CA GLY A 132 8.87 10.86 -6.55
C GLY A 132 8.98 12.04 -7.50
N ARG A 133 7.93 12.29 -8.30
CA ARG A 133 7.87 13.48 -9.17
C ARG A 133 7.97 14.76 -8.35
N HIS A 134 8.74 15.72 -8.84
CA HIS A 134 8.89 17.09 -8.33
C HIS A 134 9.62 17.18 -6.99
N THR A 135 10.55 16.25 -6.75
CA THR A 135 11.29 16.14 -5.48
C THR A 135 12.81 16.00 -5.66
N ASN A 136 13.36 16.41 -6.81
CA ASN A 136 14.81 16.54 -6.98
C ASN A 136 15.37 17.57 -5.97
N GLY A 137 16.34 17.16 -5.15
CA GLY A 137 17.05 18.02 -4.17
C GLY A 137 18.53 18.17 -4.52
N SER A 138 19.43 18.06 -3.54
CA SER A 138 20.88 17.93 -3.79
C SER A 138 21.41 16.49 -3.75
N GLN A 139 20.64 15.53 -3.21
CA GLN A 139 21.09 14.15 -3.09
C GLN A 139 21.13 13.44 -4.45
N PHE A 140 22.19 12.69 -4.67
CA PHE A 140 22.43 11.92 -5.89
C PHE A 140 22.95 10.52 -5.54
N PHE A 141 22.92 9.61 -6.50
CA PHE A 141 23.63 8.34 -6.42
C PHE A 141 24.36 8.00 -7.72
N ILE A 142 25.48 7.29 -7.57
CA ILE A 142 26.24 6.66 -8.65
C ILE A 142 25.89 5.17 -8.66
N THR A 143 25.59 4.61 -9.82
CA THR A 143 25.27 3.18 -9.99
C THR A 143 26.55 2.33 -10.14
N THR A 144 26.61 1.17 -9.49
CA THR A 144 27.74 0.22 -9.66
C THR A 144 27.40 -0.97 -10.57
N VAL A 145 26.11 -1.26 -10.73
CA VAL A 145 25.57 -2.26 -11.67
C VAL A 145 24.47 -1.64 -12.56
N LYS A 146 24.01 -2.39 -13.56
CA LYS A 146 22.83 -2.03 -14.36
C LYS A 146 21.56 -2.16 -13.50
N THR A 147 20.81 -1.07 -13.33
CA THR A 147 19.73 -0.95 -12.33
C THR A 147 18.38 -0.54 -12.97
N PRO A 148 17.83 -1.32 -13.91
CA PRO A 148 16.68 -0.90 -14.75
C PRO A 148 15.37 -0.74 -13.95
N HIS A 149 15.32 -1.24 -12.72
CA HIS A 149 14.20 -1.05 -11.79
C HIS A 149 14.10 0.38 -11.23
N LEU A 150 15.09 1.24 -11.51
CA LEU A 150 15.13 2.67 -11.17
C LEU A 150 14.62 3.58 -12.33
N ASP A 151 14.46 3.04 -13.54
CA ASP A 151 13.93 3.77 -14.70
C ASP A 151 12.52 4.31 -14.42
N GLY A 152 12.25 5.54 -14.84
CA GLY A 152 10.95 6.19 -14.61
C GLY A 152 10.67 6.58 -13.15
N LYS A 153 11.65 6.43 -12.25
CA LYS A 153 11.58 6.84 -10.83
C LYS A 153 12.64 7.87 -10.50
N HIS A 154 13.89 7.60 -10.87
CA HIS A 154 15.04 8.46 -10.64
C HIS A 154 15.55 9.04 -11.96
N VAL A 155 16.07 10.26 -11.91
CA VAL A 155 16.51 11.02 -13.09
C VAL A 155 18.00 10.78 -13.30
N VAL A 156 18.37 10.00 -14.32
CA VAL A 156 19.76 9.93 -14.78
C VAL A 156 20.13 11.26 -15.43
N PHE A 157 21.20 11.90 -14.96
CA PHE A 157 21.62 13.24 -15.40
C PHE A 157 23.12 13.36 -15.71
N GLY A 158 23.89 12.27 -15.55
CA GLY A 158 25.30 12.24 -15.92
C GLY A 158 25.88 10.83 -16.01
N ARG A 159 27.13 10.74 -16.43
CA ARG A 159 27.94 9.51 -16.44
C ARG A 159 29.34 9.78 -15.87
N VAL A 160 29.91 8.81 -15.18
CA VAL A 160 31.35 8.79 -14.86
C VAL A 160 32.14 8.57 -16.15
N THR A 161 33.11 9.44 -16.43
CA THR A 161 34.08 9.28 -17.52
C THR A 161 35.38 8.66 -17.03
N THR A 162 35.85 9.11 -15.87
CA THR A 162 37.16 8.75 -15.29
C THR A 162 36.97 8.40 -13.82
N GLY A 163 37.79 7.50 -13.28
CA GLY A 163 37.74 7.15 -11.85
C GLY A 163 36.78 6.02 -11.47
N MET A 164 36.29 5.19 -12.41
CA MET A 164 35.50 3.99 -12.07
C MET A 164 36.24 2.99 -11.15
N ALA A 165 37.57 3.04 -11.08
CA ALA A 165 38.35 2.31 -10.08
C ALA A 165 38.13 2.84 -8.65
N VAL A 166 38.02 4.16 -8.48
CA VAL A 166 37.69 4.85 -7.22
C VAL A 166 36.24 4.54 -6.83
N VAL A 167 35.30 4.60 -7.77
CA VAL A 167 33.89 4.18 -7.57
C VAL A 167 33.82 2.76 -6.98
N LYS A 168 34.55 1.80 -7.57
CA LYS A 168 34.65 0.43 -7.05
C LYS A 168 35.42 0.31 -5.73
N ALA A 169 36.33 1.24 -5.41
CA ALA A 169 37.03 1.26 -4.12
C ALA A 169 36.11 1.72 -2.99
N ILE A 170 35.31 2.76 -3.23
CA ILE A 170 34.27 3.22 -2.31
C ILE A 170 33.21 2.13 -2.12
N GLU A 171 32.79 1.44 -3.19
CA GLU A 171 31.82 0.34 -3.13
C GLU A 171 32.23 -0.76 -2.12
N ARG A 172 33.52 -1.12 -2.05
CA ARG A 172 34.05 -2.11 -1.09
C ARG A 172 33.97 -1.65 0.38
N MET A 173 33.85 -0.34 0.61
CA MET A 173 33.63 0.25 1.94
C MET A 173 32.16 0.19 2.37
N GLY A 174 31.22 -0.11 1.47
CA GLY A 174 29.80 -0.25 1.78
C GLY A 174 29.44 -1.53 2.55
N THR A 175 28.16 -1.62 2.92
CA THR A 175 27.53 -2.76 3.59
C THR A 175 26.09 -2.93 3.09
N HIS A 176 25.43 -4.05 3.37
CA HIS A 176 24.04 -4.28 2.91
C HIS A 176 23.00 -3.36 3.58
N SER A 177 23.24 -2.86 4.79
CA SER A 177 22.44 -1.79 5.40
C SER A 177 22.67 -0.41 4.75
N GLY A 178 23.77 -0.28 3.99
CA GLY A 178 24.21 0.96 3.36
C GLY A 178 25.22 1.76 4.19
N ALA A 179 25.55 1.35 5.42
CA ALA A 179 26.56 2.03 6.22
C ALA A 179 27.98 1.85 5.62
N THR A 180 28.83 2.88 5.73
CA THR A 180 30.22 2.85 5.26
C THR A 180 31.19 2.45 6.38
N LYS A 181 32.02 1.41 6.16
CA LYS A 181 33.03 0.89 7.11
C LYS A 181 34.08 1.90 7.55
N ARG A 182 34.37 2.91 6.70
CA ARG A 182 35.18 4.10 7.00
C ARG A 182 34.49 5.29 6.35
N ALA A 183 34.60 6.48 6.94
CA ALA A 183 33.98 7.68 6.38
C ALA A 183 34.50 7.98 4.97
N VAL A 184 33.60 8.16 4.00
CA VAL A 184 33.94 8.48 2.61
C VAL A 184 33.50 9.90 2.29
N VAL A 185 34.45 10.80 2.06
CA VAL A 185 34.21 12.25 1.98
C VAL A 185 34.66 12.80 0.62
N ILE A 186 33.86 13.68 0.03
CA ILE A 186 34.24 14.49 -1.12
C ILE A 186 35.13 15.62 -0.58
N ALA A 187 36.45 15.43 -0.66
CA ALA A 187 37.43 16.36 -0.13
C ALA A 187 37.56 17.62 -1.00
N ASP A 188 37.41 17.47 -2.32
CA ASP A 188 37.27 18.59 -3.25
C ASP A 188 36.27 18.29 -4.38
N CYS A 189 35.72 19.33 -4.98
CA CYS A 189 34.83 19.25 -6.13
C CYS A 189 34.88 20.51 -6.99
N GLY A 190 34.53 20.37 -8.27
CA GLY A 190 34.51 21.50 -9.20
C GLY A 190 34.09 21.12 -10.61
N ILE A 191 34.31 22.04 -11.55
CA ILE A 191 34.17 21.80 -13.00
C ILE A 191 35.53 21.50 -13.64
N ILE A 192 35.53 20.74 -14.73
CA ILE A 192 36.73 20.48 -15.54
C ILE A 192 36.63 21.31 -16.82
N GLU A 193 37.37 22.41 -16.86
CA GLU A 193 37.42 23.28 -18.04
C GLU A 193 37.83 22.49 -19.32
N PRO A 194 37.30 22.85 -20.49
CA PRO A 194 37.78 22.29 -21.75
C PRO A 194 39.20 22.80 -22.01
N LYS A 195 40.17 21.89 -22.21
CA LYS A 195 41.49 22.28 -22.73
C LYS A 195 41.26 22.98 -24.07
N ARG A 196 41.59 24.27 -24.15
CA ARG A 196 41.73 25.00 -25.41
C ARG A 196 42.75 24.24 -26.25
N ALA A 197 42.39 23.86 -27.47
CA ALA A 197 43.28 23.09 -28.33
C ALA A 197 44.53 23.92 -28.68
N GLU A 198 45.71 23.41 -28.34
CA GLU A 198 46.97 23.92 -28.86
C GLU A 198 47.03 23.60 -30.36
N ALA A 199 47.33 24.61 -31.18
CA ALA A 199 47.42 24.43 -32.61
C ALA A 199 48.71 23.69 -32.96
N ALA A 200 48.59 22.48 -33.51
CA ALA A 200 49.72 21.78 -34.11
C ALA A 200 50.26 22.60 -35.31
N PRO A 201 51.59 22.64 -35.53
CA PRO A 201 52.18 23.46 -36.58
C PRO A 201 51.78 22.99 -37.98
N ALA A 202 51.54 23.96 -38.88
CA ALA A 202 51.12 23.69 -40.25
C ALA A 202 52.28 23.17 -41.13
N PRO A 203 52.01 22.27 -42.10
CA PRO A 203 52.98 21.90 -43.13
C PRO A 203 53.26 23.07 -44.09
N ALA A 204 54.50 23.19 -44.55
CA ALA A 204 54.93 24.21 -45.50
C ALA A 204 54.47 23.91 -46.95
N PRO A 205 54.35 24.93 -47.83
CA PRO A 205 53.48 24.85 -49.00
C PRO A 205 54.19 24.70 -50.36
N ALA A 206 53.38 24.34 -51.36
CA ALA A 206 53.61 24.53 -52.79
C ALA A 206 52.26 24.88 -53.44
N SER A 207 52.02 25.81 -54.39
CA SER A 207 52.76 26.91 -55.06
C SER A 207 52.18 26.98 -56.50
N VAL A 208 51.78 28.08 -57.16
CA VAL A 208 51.38 29.48 -56.87
C VAL A 208 50.39 29.89 -58.02
N GLU A 209 49.88 31.13 -58.02
CA GLU A 209 49.22 31.88 -59.13
C GLU A 209 47.69 31.77 -59.24
N LYS A 210 46.91 32.81 -59.60
CA LYS A 210 47.11 34.26 -59.96
C LYS A 210 45.75 34.98 -59.67
N ALA A 211 45.56 36.29 -59.44
CA ALA A 211 46.38 37.49 -59.17
C ALA A 211 45.47 38.54 -58.46
N LYS A 212 45.93 39.38 -57.51
CA LYS A 212 46.28 40.84 -57.65
C LYS A 212 45.26 41.73 -58.40
N ALA A 213 44.93 42.96 -58.00
CA ALA A 213 45.15 43.81 -56.79
C ALA A 213 44.07 44.95 -56.81
N SER A 214 44.06 46.09 -56.09
CA SER A 214 44.92 46.81 -55.10
C SER A 214 43.99 47.60 -54.11
N THR A 215 44.14 48.79 -53.50
CA THR A 215 45.11 49.93 -53.51
C THR A 215 45.26 50.56 -52.09
N LYS A 216 45.01 51.87 -51.87
CA LYS A 216 45.27 52.63 -50.60
C LYS A 216 44.59 54.02 -50.61
N ARG A 217 44.23 54.55 -49.42
CA ARG A 217 44.07 56.01 -49.07
C ARG A 217 42.96 56.84 -49.77
N SER A 218 42.52 58.02 -49.28
CA SER A 218 42.42 58.58 -47.90
C SER A 218 41.71 59.95 -47.84
N ARG A 219 40.87 60.15 -46.81
CA ARG A 219 40.56 61.41 -46.07
C ARG A 219 39.78 62.59 -46.71
N ASP A 220 38.87 63.09 -45.87
CA ASP A 220 38.37 64.48 -45.66
C ASP A 220 37.33 65.16 -46.59
N ALA A 221 36.46 65.96 -45.92
CA ALA A 221 35.69 67.14 -46.36
C ALA A 221 34.23 67.06 -46.91
N VAL A 222 33.29 67.47 -46.03
CA VAL A 222 32.15 68.42 -46.22
C VAL A 222 30.83 67.99 -46.93
N GLU A 223 29.77 67.95 -46.11
CA GLU A 223 28.38 68.44 -46.24
C GLU A 223 27.74 68.74 -47.62
N ALA A 224 26.52 68.21 -47.82
CA ALA A 224 25.26 68.98 -47.86
C ALA A 224 24.03 68.04 -47.78
N GLU A 225 22.88 68.55 -47.31
CA GLU A 225 21.59 67.82 -47.29
C GLU A 225 20.72 68.16 -48.50
N GLU A 226 19.84 67.24 -48.94
CA GLU A 226 18.38 67.44 -48.94
C GLU A 226 17.62 66.12 -49.19
N ALA A 227 16.28 66.15 -49.16
CA ALA A 227 15.44 65.00 -48.78
C ALA A 227 14.51 64.43 -49.89
N SER A 228 13.57 63.55 -49.47
CA SER A 228 12.58 62.78 -50.26
C SER A 228 13.14 61.52 -50.98
N PRO A 229 12.30 60.52 -51.36
CA PRO A 229 10.85 60.41 -51.17
C PRO A 229 10.42 59.21 -50.28
N ASP A 230 11.17 58.93 -49.21
CA ASP A 230 11.01 57.71 -48.38
C ASP A 230 10.29 57.96 -47.03
N GLU A 231 9.22 58.76 -46.99
CA GLU A 231 8.41 58.92 -45.76
C GLU A 231 7.01 58.28 -45.83
N ALA A 232 6.34 58.29 -46.98
CA ALA A 232 5.06 57.59 -47.15
C ALA A 232 5.18 56.08 -46.87
N ALA A 233 6.33 55.48 -47.19
CA ALA A 233 6.64 54.10 -46.82
C ALA A 233 6.83 53.93 -45.29
N LYS A 234 7.43 54.91 -44.61
CA LYS A 234 7.65 54.87 -43.16
C LYS A 234 6.37 55.10 -42.36
N GLU A 235 5.44 55.90 -42.85
CA GLU A 235 4.13 56.07 -42.19
C GLU A 235 3.23 54.85 -42.37
N ALA A 236 3.20 54.24 -43.56
CA ALA A 236 2.54 52.94 -43.77
C ALA A 236 3.13 51.84 -42.86
N ILE A 237 4.46 51.83 -42.66
CA ILE A 237 5.12 50.93 -41.71
C ILE A 237 4.75 51.26 -40.26
N ARG A 238 4.67 52.54 -39.85
CA ARG A 238 4.22 52.92 -38.51
C ARG A 238 2.78 52.47 -38.23
N ALA A 239 1.87 52.62 -39.19
CA ALA A 239 0.51 52.12 -39.09
C ALA A 239 0.45 50.59 -38.97
N ALA A 240 1.26 49.85 -39.75
CA ALA A 240 1.35 48.40 -39.67
C ALA A 240 1.97 47.91 -38.34
N VAL A 241 2.97 48.63 -37.81
CA VAL A 241 3.66 48.31 -36.54
C VAL A 241 2.74 48.48 -35.33
N ALA A 242 1.68 49.30 -35.42
CA ALA A 242 0.65 49.37 -34.38
C ALA A 242 -0.22 48.09 -34.28
N ALA A 243 -0.14 47.16 -35.25
CA ALA A 243 -1.13 46.10 -35.44
C ALA A 243 -0.56 44.67 -35.48
N THR A 244 0.54 44.34 -34.78
CA THR A 244 0.91 42.92 -34.49
C THR A 244 1.81 42.72 -33.26
N ALA A 245 1.33 43.11 -32.07
CA ALA A 245 2.02 42.83 -30.80
C ALA A 245 2.30 41.31 -30.61
N SER A 246 3.48 40.98 -30.12
CA SER A 246 4.06 39.64 -30.20
C SER A 246 3.37 38.62 -29.29
N LYS A 247 3.37 37.34 -29.71
CA LYS A 247 3.08 36.19 -28.82
C LYS A 247 3.89 36.23 -27.52
N LYS A 248 5.08 36.83 -27.54
CA LYS A 248 5.95 36.97 -26.36
C LYS A 248 5.39 37.95 -25.33
N GLU A 249 4.84 39.08 -25.78
CA GLU A 249 4.30 40.14 -24.91
C GLU A 249 2.95 39.72 -24.31
N LYS A 250 2.05 39.15 -25.13
CA LYS A 250 0.81 38.53 -24.62
C LYS A 250 1.09 37.38 -23.65
N ALA A 251 2.17 36.62 -23.82
CA ALA A 251 2.56 35.59 -22.86
C ALA A 251 3.11 36.18 -21.55
N GLN A 252 3.82 37.31 -21.61
CA GLN A 252 4.37 37.99 -20.45
C GLN A 252 3.29 38.70 -19.61
N ALA A 253 2.40 39.48 -20.24
CA ALA A 253 1.28 40.11 -19.54
C ALA A 253 0.33 39.06 -18.91
N LEU A 254 0.12 37.91 -19.56
CA LEU A 254 -0.64 36.79 -18.99
C LEU A 254 0.10 36.09 -17.83
N LEU A 255 1.42 36.20 -17.75
CA LEU A 255 2.21 35.71 -16.61
C LEU A 255 2.05 36.66 -15.42
N GLU A 256 2.28 37.95 -15.65
CA GLU A 256 2.19 39.02 -14.65
C GLU A 256 0.77 39.08 -14.03
N ALA A 257 -0.28 39.01 -14.85
CA ALA A 257 -1.66 38.91 -14.36
C ALA A 257 -1.94 37.62 -13.55
N LYS A 258 -1.30 36.50 -13.86
CA LYS A 258 -1.40 35.25 -13.08
C LYS A 258 -0.60 35.29 -11.79
N GLU A 259 0.47 36.06 -11.73
CA GLU A 259 1.23 36.27 -10.49
C GLU A 259 0.54 37.27 -9.58
N ALA A 260 -0.03 38.37 -10.10
CA ALA A 260 -0.91 39.28 -9.35
C ALA A 260 -2.13 38.55 -8.76
N ARG A 261 -2.86 37.75 -9.56
CA ARG A 261 -3.99 36.93 -9.06
C ARG A 261 -3.57 35.89 -8.02
N ARG A 262 -2.32 35.41 -8.07
CA ARG A 262 -1.75 34.50 -7.06
C ARG A 262 -1.32 35.23 -5.79
N ALA A 263 -0.84 36.46 -5.88
CA ALA A 263 -0.55 37.31 -4.73
C ALA A 263 -1.84 37.64 -3.98
N ALA A 264 -2.88 38.11 -4.69
CA ALA A 264 -4.20 38.37 -4.11
C ALA A 264 -4.81 37.13 -3.43
N LYS A 265 -4.84 35.97 -4.10
CA LYS A 265 -5.34 34.71 -3.50
C LYS A 265 -4.44 34.16 -2.39
N ARG A 266 -3.20 34.65 -2.24
CA ARG A 266 -2.35 34.33 -1.09
C ARG A 266 -2.64 35.28 0.08
N ALA A 267 -2.76 36.59 -0.17
CA ALA A 267 -3.12 37.58 0.84
C ALA A 267 -4.45 37.23 1.51
N ALA A 268 -5.52 37.04 0.73
CA ALA A 268 -6.84 36.65 1.25
C ALA A 268 -6.84 35.31 2.02
N ARG A 269 -5.83 34.43 1.80
CA ARG A 269 -5.68 33.19 2.57
C ARG A 269 -4.85 33.38 3.84
N GLU A 270 -3.85 34.26 3.82
CA GLU A 270 -3.08 34.65 5.01
C GLU A 270 -3.94 35.51 5.96
N GLU A 271 -4.90 36.25 5.41
CA GLU A 271 -5.95 36.99 6.11
C GLU A 271 -7.03 36.07 6.70
N ALA A 272 -7.63 35.18 5.90
CA ALA A 272 -8.61 34.21 6.40
C ALA A 272 -8.02 33.28 7.47
N ALA A 273 -6.78 32.78 7.29
CA ALA A 273 -6.10 31.96 8.29
C ALA A 273 -5.64 32.76 9.53
N ARG A 274 -5.63 34.10 9.46
CA ARG A 274 -5.46 34.95 10.65
C ARG A 274 -6.77 35.07 11.40
N ALA A 275 -7.89 35.38 10.73
CA ALA A 275 -9.21 35.43 11.35
C ALA A 275 -9.60 34.08 11.99
N GLU A 276 -9.29 32.95 11.34
CA GLU A 276 -9.46 31.59 11.87
C GLU A 276 -8.67 31.39 13.18
N ALA A 277 -7.43 31.86 13.24
CA ALA A 277 -6.59 31.78 14.45
C ALA A 277 -6.95 32.81 15.54
N GLU A 278 -7.51 33.96 15.17
CA GLU A 278 -8.01 35.00 16.08
C GLU A 278 -9.30 34.50 16.77
N ALA A 279 -10.19 33.84 16.01
CA ALA A 279 -11.38 33.15 16.54
C ALA A 279 -11.04 31.90 17.37
N GLU A 280 -10.05 31.07 16.99
CA GLU A 280 -9.57 29.97 17.86
C GLU A 280 -9.00 30.50 19.19
N ALA A 281 -8.31 31.65 19.17
CA ALA A 281 -7.77 32.28 20.38
C ALA A 281 -8.87 32.87 21.27
N GLU A 282 -9.90 33.49 20.68
CA GLU A 282 -11.05 34.04 21.41
C GLU A 282 -11.92 32.93 22.02
N ALA A 283 -12.19 31.85 21.28
CA ALA A 283 -12.86 30.66 21.80
C ALA A 283 -12.06 29.97 22.93
N ALA A 284 -10.72 29.92 22.82
CA ALA A 284 -9.86 29.41 23.89
C ALA A 284 -9.85 30.33 25.13
N ALA A 285 -9.95 31.64 24.95
CA ALA A 285 -10.08 32.60 26.05
C ALA A 285 -11.44 32.49 26.75
N ALA A 286 -12.53 32.33 26.00
CA ALA A 286 -13.87 32.10 26.54
C ALA A 286 -13.93 30.77 27.33
N ALA A 287 -13.36 29.69 26.80
CA ALA A 287 -13.26 28.41 27.50
C ALA A 287 -12.40 28.50 28.78
N ALA A 288 -11.33 29.29 28.77
CA ALA A 288 -10.51 29.54 29.96
C ALA A 288 -11.23 30.41 31.00
N ALA A 289 -12.10 31.35 30.59
CA ALA A 289 -12.93 32.13 31.48
C ALA A 289 -14.04 31.29 32.13
N ALA A 290 -14.71 30.42 31.37
CA ALA A 290 -15.68 29.47 31.91
C ALA A 290 -15.03 28.51 32.92
N ALA A 291 -13.87 27.94 32.60
CA ALA A 291 -13.11 27.07 33.51
C ALA A 291 -12.55 27.78 34.76
N ALA A 292 -12.53 29.12 34.79
CA ALA A 292 -12.18 29.91 35.97
C ALA A 292 -13.41 30.29 36.82
N ALA A 293 -14.62 30.28 36.23
CA ALA A 293 -15.88 30.45 36.96
C ALA A 293 -16.26 29.16 37.72
N GLU A 294 -16.00 27.99 37.15
CA GLU A 294 -16.25 26.67 37.78
C GLU A 294 -15.22 26.26 38.86
N SER A 295 -14.36 27.19 39.32
CA SER A 295 -13.36 26.95 40.38
C SER A 295 -13.32 28.07 41.43
N GLY A 296 -14.48 28.70 41.69
CA GLY A 296 -14.60 29.95 42.47
C GLY A 296 -15.18 29.82 43.89
N GLU A 297 -15.72 28.66 44.27
CA GLU A 297 -16.24 28.27 45.59
C GLU A 297 -15.86 26.79 45.81
N GLU A 298 -15.59 26.24 47.00
CA GLU A 298 -15.94 26.63 48.39
C GLU A 298 -14.71 26.53 49.34
N GLU A 299 -14.70 27.28 50.45
CA GLU A 299 -14.11 26.85 51.73
C GLU A 299 -14.77 27.63 52.90
N GLU A 300 -15.51 26.92 53.76
CA GLU A 300 -16.04 27.32 55.10
C GLU A 300 -17.03 28.52 55.15
N SER A 301 -18.14 28.51 55.90
CA SER A 301 -18.53 27.73 57.10
C SER A 301 -20.05 27.78 57.41
N ASP A 302 -20.57 26.72 58.03
CA ASP A 302 -21.66 26.56 59.03
C ASP A 302 -23.00 27.38 59.04
N ASP A 303 -24.03 26.63 59.48
CA ASP A 303 -25.29 26.97 60.19
C ASP A 303 -26.62 27.36 59.46
N ASP A 304 -27.66 26.65 59.91
CA ASP A 304 -29.12 26.92 60.07
C ASP A 304 -30.12 27.15 58.90
N ASP A 305 -31.03 26.15 58.81
CA ASP A 305 -32.51 26.21 58.83
C ASP A 305 -33.45 26.48 57.61
N GLU A 306 -34.51 25.64 57.62
CA GLU A 306 -35.92 25.73 57.16
C GLU A 306 -36.36 26.06 55.71
N ASP A 307 -37.16 25.12 55.17
CA ASP A 307 -38.41 25.24 54.37
C ASP A 307 -38.53 26.05 53.05
N GLY A 308 -39.18 25.43 52.04
CA GLY A 308 -40.11 26.16 51.15
C GLY A 308 -40.35 25.65 49.71
N ALA A 309 -41.62 25.30 49.42
CA ALA A 309 -42.41 25.49 48.17
C ALA A 309 -41.70 25.84 46.83
N GLU A 310 -41.88 25.08 45.74
CA GLU A 310 -43.00 25.07 44.75
C GLU A 310 -43.07 26.28 43.75
N GLY A 311 -43.47 25.99 42.50
CA GLY A 311 -43.63 26.95 41.37
C GLY A 311 -42.36 27.04 40.49
N ASP A 312 -42.30 26.71 39.19
CA ASP A 312 -43.25 26.63 38.05
C ASP A 312 -43.46 27.94 37.25
N ALA A 313 -43.46 27.80 35.90
CA ALA A 313 -43.66 28.83 34.86
C ALA A 313 -42.67 30.02 34.82
N ALA A 314 -42.55 30.81 33.74
CA ALA A 314 -42.62 30.60 32.27
C ALA A 314 -42.17 31.92 31.57
N GLU A 315 -42.21 31.96 30.22
CA GLU A 315 -42.38 33.20 29.41
C GLU A 315 -41.21 34.25 29.42
N GLU A 316 -41.01 35.13 28.41
CA GLU A 316 -41.48 35.19 27.02
C GLU A 316 -40.52 36.04 26.13
N ALA A 317 -40.77 36.02 24.81
CA ALA A 317 -40.53 37.09 23.80
C ALA A 317 -39.11 37.68 23.60
N GLY A 318 -38.76 38.16 22.40
CA GLY A 318 -39.48 38.19 21.12
C GLY A 318 -38.73 39.07 20.10
N ASP A 319 -39.22 39.07 18.86
CA ASP A 319 -39.24 40.20 17.91
C ASP A 319 -37.86 40.76 17.42
N ASP A 320 -37.68 41.29 16.20
CA ASP A 320 -38.57 41.49 15.04
C ASP A 320 -37.70 41.63 13.75
N ASP A 321 -38.35 41.52 12.57
CA ASP A 321 -38.17 42.33 11.33
C ASP A 321 -36.76 42.52 10.68
N ASP A 322 -36.61 42.61 9.34
CA ASP A 322 -37.54 42.40 8.22
C ASP A 322 -36.80 42.25 6.88
N GLU A 323 -37.58 42.03 5.79
CA GLU A 323 -37.47 42.54 4.39
C GLU A 323 -36.05 42.80 3.77
N ASP A 324 -35.72 42.58 2.49
CA ASP A 324 -36.27 41.93 1.27
C ASP A 324 -35.20 42.19 0.15
N ASP A 325 -35.25 41.80 -1.13
CA ASP A 325 -36.27 41.19 -2.01
C ASP A 325 -35.55 40.53 -3.23
N ASP A 326 -36.31 39.80 -4.06
CA ASP A 326 -36.25 39.74 -5.54
C ASP A 326 -34.99 39.21 -6.33
N ASP A 327 -35.13 38.39 -7.39
CA ASP A 327 -36.33 37.64 -7.84
C ASP A 327 -36.06 36.52 -8.89
N GLU A 328 -37.14 35.74 -9.17
CA GLU A 328 -37.61 35.08 -10.44
C GLU A 328 -36.60 34.41 -11.43
N ASP A 329 -36.88 33.32 -12.16
CA ASP A 329 -38.08 32.48 -12.44
C ASP A 329 -37.69 30.98 -12.34
N GLU A 330 -38.53 30.01 -11.95
CA GLU A 330 -39.68 29.39 -12.68
C GLU A 330 -39.30 28.77 -14.06
N ASP A 331 -39.76 27.61 -14.52
CA ASP A 331 -40.89 26.70 -14.20
C ASP A 331 -40.41 25.22 -14.10
N GLY A 332 -41.17 24.21 -13.65
CA GLY A 332 -42.58 24.16 -13.21
C GLY A 332 -43.11 22.70 -13.20
N ASP A 333 -44.24 22.47 -12.52
CA ASP A 333 -45.07 21.25 -12.37
C ASP A 333 -44.44 19.93 -11.83
N GLU A 334 -44.93 19.27 -10.76
CA GLU A 334 -46.30 18.91 -10.29
C GLU A 334 -46.82 17.53 -10.78
N ALA A 335 -47.70 16.80 -10.09
CA ALA A 335 -48.05 16.73 -8.65
C ALA A 335 -48.94 15.48 -8.36
N GLU A 336 -49.62 15.52 -7.21
CA GLU A 336 -50.67 14.64 -6.64
C GLU A 336 -50.23 13.47 -5.73
N ALA A 337 -50.51 13.67 -4.44
CA ALA A 337 -50.86 12.61 -3.49
C ALA A 337 -52.39 12.48 -3.40
N LYS A 338 -52.90 11.32 -2.94
CA LYS A 338 -54.29 11.18 -2.47
C LYS A 338 -54.38 10.29 -1.25
N GLU A 339 -55.07 10.77 -0.22
CA GLU A 339 -55.43 10.02 0.97
C GLU A 339 -56.63 9.09 0.73
N GLY A 340 -56.91 8.21 1.70
CA GLY A 340 -58.09 7.35 1.69
C GLY A 340 -58.22 6.57 3.00
N ALA A 341 -58.90 7.17 3.99
CA ALA A 341 -59.07 6.57 5.31
C ALA A 341 -60.24 5.58 5.39
N SER A 342 -60.17 4.63 6.33
CA SER A 342 -61.33 3.86 6.80
C SER A 342 -61.12 3.34 8.22
N ALA A 343 -62.20 3.29 9.01
CA ALA A 343 -62.25 2.80 10.39
C ALA A 343 -62.74 1.32 10.41
N ALA A 344 -63.03 0.62 11.52
CA ALA A 344 -63.20 1.02 12.92
C ALA A 344 -63.03 -0.20 13.87
N SER A 345 -63.21 0.06 15.17
CA SER A 345 -63.44 -0.91 16.27
C SER A 345 -62.27 -1.78 16.75
N SER A 346 -62.22 -2.29 17.99
CA SER A 346 -62.33 -1.66 19.33
C SER A 346 -62.54 -2.74 20.40
N SER A 347 -61.58 -2.92 21.30
CA SER A 347 -61.83 -3.39 22.68
C SER A 347 -60.56 -3.18 23.51
N ALA A 348 -60.71 -2.92 24.81
CA ALA A 348 -59.59 -2.58 25.70
C ALA A 348 -59.40 -3.62 26.82
N ALA A 349 -58.15 -3.90 27.15
CA ALA A 349 -57.70 -4.47 28.43
C ALA A 349 -56.23 -4.06 28.64
N ALA A 350 -55.78 -3.93 29.90
CA ALA A 350 -54.52 -3.27 30.24
C ALA A 350 -53.43 -4.23 30.78
N ALA A 351 -52.21 -3.70 30.83
CA ALA A 351 -51.12 -4.06 31.74
C ALA A 351 -50.57 -5.50 31.75
N ALA A 352 -49.55 -5.75 30.91
CA ALA A 352 -48.33 -6.46 31.32
C ALA A 352 -47.19 -6.18 30.32
N ALA A 353 -46.18 -5.40 30.72
CA ALA A 353 -44.98 -5.19 29.91
C ALA A 353 -43.95 -6.30 30.21
N SER A 354 -43.84 -7.29 29.33
CA SER A 354 -42.77 -8.29 29.36
C SER A 354 -41.82 -8.07 28.17
N ASP A 355 -40.57 -7.68 28.47
CA ASP A 355 -39.52 -7.43 27.48
C ASP A 355 -39.13 -8.72 26.72
N ALA A 356 -39.68 -8.87 25.51
CA ALA A 356 -39.49 -10.03 24.65
C ALA A 356 -38.35 -9.77 23.66
N ALA A 357 -37.12 -10.04 24.09
CA ALA A 357 -35.93 -9.94 23.26
C ALA A 357 -36.08 -10.73 21.93
N PRO A 358 -35.61 -10.20 20.79
CA PRO A 358 -35.79 -10.84 19.49
C PRO A 358 -35.06 -12.19 19.45
N ALA A 359 -35.77 -13.23 18.99
CA ALA A 359 -35.29 -14.61 18.99
C ALA A 359 -34.04 -14.79 18.10
N GLY A 360 -32.86 -14.73 18.72
CA GLY A 360 -31.60 -15.09 18.09
C GLY A 360 -31.53 -16.59 17.81
N ARG A 361 -30.94 -16.97 16.67
CA ARG A 361 -30.77 -18.39 16.30
C ARG A 361 -29.88 -19.11 17.30
N ASP A 362 -30.23 -20.35 17.63
CA ASP A 362 -29.48 -21.20 18.55
C ASP A 362 -27.98 -21.31 18.19
N GLY A 363 -27.12 -21.17 19.20
CA GLY A 363 -25.70 -21.53 19.10
C GLY A 363 -24.69 -20.41 18.76
N PHE A 364 -25.07 -19.13 18.77
CA PHE A 364 -24.08 -18.01 18.72
C PHE A 364 -23.79 -17.42 20.10
N PHE A 365 -24.86 -16.97 20.78
CA PHE A 365 -24.78 -16.47 22.16
C PHE A 365 -24.84 -17.62 23.15
N SER A 366 -24.02 -17.54 24.20
CA SER A 366 -24.25 -18.31 25.42
C SER A 366 -25.43 -17.74 26.20
N GLY A 367 -26.09 -18.55 27.03
CA GLY A 367 -27.11 -18.07 27.96
C GLY A 367 -26.60 -17.17 29.09
N THR A 368 -25.29 -16.92 29.19
CA THR A 368 -24.65 -16.09 30.20
C THR A 368 -24.40 -14.65 29.72
N LYS A 369 -24.66 -13.69 30.59
CA LYS A 369 -24.51 -12.25 30.36
C LYS A 369 -23.18 -11.74 30.91
N PHE A 370 -22.69 -10.62 30.38
CA PHE A 370 -21.50 -9.96 30.93
C PHE A 370 -21.72 -9.45 32.38
N ALA A 371 -22.97 -9.17 32.75
CA ALA A 371 -23.35 -8.79 34.11
C ALA A 371 -23.17 -9.92 35.14
N ASP A 372 -23.15 -11.19 34.70
CA ASP A 372 -23.00 -12.36 35.58
C ASP A 372 -21.53 -12.56 36.02
N LEU A 373 -20.59 -11.83 35.40
CA LEU A 373 -19.16 -11.90 35.71
C LEU A 373 -18.79 -10.92 36.84
N PRO A 374 -17.79 -11.26 37.68
CA PRO A 374 -17.31 -10.41 38.77
C PRO A 374 -16.42 -9.27 38.26
N LEU A 375 -16.91 -8.46 37.32
CA LEU A 375 -16.21 -7.33 36.71
C LEU A 375 -16.32 -6.04 37.57
N LEU A 376 -15.37 -5.12 37.38
CA LEU A 376 -15.48 -3.74 37.87
C LEU A 376 -16.58 -2.98 37.11
N ASP A 377 -17.18 -1.99 37.75
CA ASP A 377 -18.33 -1.28 37.18
C ASP A 377 -17.95 -0.42 35.97
N ALA A 378 -16.74 0.15 35.94
CA ALA A 378 -16.17 0.79 34.75
C ALA A 378 -16.09 -0.17 33.53
N THR A 379 -15.72 -1.44 33.77
CA THR A 379 -15.68 -2.47 32.71
C THR A 379 -17.09 -2.81 32.22
N LYS A 380 -18.09 -2.81 33.13
CA LYS A 380 -19.51 -3.01 32.77
C LYS A 380 -20.08 -1.81 32.03
N ALA A 381 -19.70 -0.59 32.39
CA ALA A 381 -20.11 0.64 31.73
C ALA A 381 -19.62 0.68 30.28
N GLY A 382 -18.33 0.43 30.04
CA GLY A 382 -17.80 0.31 28.67
C GLY A 382 -18.49 -0.79 27.85
N LEU A 383 -18.76 -1.96 28.44
CA LEU A 383 -19.52 -3.03 27.76
C LEU A 383 -20.98 -2.62 27.44
N LYS A 384 -21.61 -1.81 28.31
CA LYS A 384 -22.96 -1.26 28.12
C LYS A 384 -22.97 -0.19 27.02
N GLU A 385 -21.97 0.69 26.97
CA GLU A 385 -21.80 1.71 25.92
C GLU A 385 -21.59 1.06 24.54
N MET A 386 -20.78 0.00 24.47
CA MET A 386 -20.64 -0.85 23.27
C MET A 386 -21.93 -1.63 22.89
N GLY A 387 -22.99 -1.57 23.70
CA GLY A 387 -24.24 -2.31 23.50
C GLY A 387 -24.15 -3.82 23.71
N VAL A 388 -23.12 -4.33 24.39
CA VAL A 388 -22.81 -5.77 24.49
C VAL A 388 -23.26 -6.35 25.83
N THR A 389 -24.48 -6.90 25.86
CA THR A 389 -25.09 -7.45 27.09
C THR A 389 -24.82 -8.95 27.31
N THR A 390 -24.79 -9.74 26.23
CA THR A 390 -24.75 -11.21 26.28
C THR A 390 -23.47 -11.76 25.66
N MET A 391 -22.84 -12.74 26.32
CA MET A 391 -21.59 -13.33 25.83
C MET A 391 -21.82 -14.29 24.65
N THR A 392 -20.85 -14.39 23.74
CA THR A 392 -20.76 -15.50 22.78
C THR A 392 -20.14 -16.75 23.42
N HIS A 393 -20.33 -17.93 22.84
CA HIS A 393 -19.77 -19.17 23.40
C HIS A 393 -18.23 -19.15 23.59
N VAL A 394 -17.46 -18.43 22.76
CA VAL A 394 -16.01 -18.28 22.96
C VAL A 394 -15.69 -17.30 24.10
N GLN A 395 -16.50 -16.24 24.29
CA GLN A 395 -16.35 -15.30 25.40
C GLN A 395 -16.65 -16.00 26.73
N ALA A 396 -17.80 -16.67 26.85
CA ALA A 396 -18.21 -17.37 28.07
C ALA A 396 -17.26 -18.51 28.49
N ARG A 397 -16.57 -19.15 27.54
CA ARG A 397 -15.60 -20.22 27.84
C ARG A 397 -14.16 -19.71 28.04
N ALA A 398 -13.82 -18.51 27.57
CA ALA A 398 -12.48 -17.94 27.72
C ALA A 398 -12.36 -16.93 28.88
N ILE A 399 -13.34 -16.06 29.10
CA ILE A 399 -13.23 -14.96 30.06
C ILE A 399 -13.04 -15.46 31.51
N PRO A 400 -13.83 -16.41 32.05
CA PRO A 400 -13.65 -16.84 33.44
C PRO A 400 -12.27 -17.46 33.72
N PRO A 401 -11.74 -18.42 32.91
CA PRO A 401 -10.37 -18.90 33.08
C PRO A 401 -9.29 -17.82 32.94
N LEU A 402 -9.52 -16.80 32.09
CA LEU A 402 -8.60 -15.67 31.95
C LEU A 402 -8.60 -14.76 33.19
N LEU A 403 -9.76 -14.50 33.79
CA LEU A 403 -9.86 -13.75 35.05
C LEU A 403 -9.23 -14.49 36.24
N GLU A 404 -9.20 -15.82 36.21
CA GLU A 404 -8.44 -16.67 37.15
C GLU A 404 -6.92 -16.67 36.90
N GLY A 405 -6.42 -15.94 35.90
CA GLY A 405 -5.00 -15.83 35.57
C GLY A 405 -4.42 -17.02 34.78
N LYS A 406 -5.25 -17.93 34.25
CA LYS A 406 -4.79 -19.13 33.52
C LYS A 406 -4.36 -18.77 32.09
N ASP A 407 -3.35 -19.47 31.56
CA ASP A 407 -3.00 -19.42 30.13
C ASP A 407 -4.14 -20.01 29.29
N VAL A 408 -4.40 -19.48 28.09
CA VAL A 408 -5.51 -19.93 27.21
C VAL A 408 -5.04 -20.11 25.76
N LEU A 409 -5.47 -21.21 25.15
CA LEU A 409 -5.41 -21.46 23.71
C LEU A 409 -6.83 -21.46 23.12
N GLY A 410 -7.21 -20.37 22.44
CA GLY A 410 -8.54 -20.19 21.84
C GLY A 410 -8.59 -20.55 20.35
N ALA A 411 -9.42 -21.54 20.00
CA ALA A 411 -9.69 -21.94 18.64
C ALA A 411 -11.18 -21.72 18.31
N ALA A 412 -11.44 -20.69 17.50
CA ALA A 412 -12.80 -20.34 17.07
C ALA A 412 -12.79 -19.60 15.72
N LYS A 413 -13.84 -19.78 14.92
CA LYS A 413 -14.06 -19.12 13.62
C LYS A 413 -13.94 -17.59 13.67
N THR A 414 -13.74 -16.94 12.52
CA THR A 414 -13.74 -15.48 12.40
C THR A 414 -15.14 -14.90 12.62
N GLY A 415 -15.28 -13.81 13.36
CA GLY A 415 -16.59 -13.19 13.66
C GLY A 415 -17.30 -13.73 14.91
N SER A 416 -16.69 -14.68 15.64
CA SER A 416 -17.20 -15.27 16.89
C SER A 416 -17.12 -14.37 18.14
N GLY A 417 -16.61 -13.14 18.03
CA GLY A 417 -16.44 -12.22 19.16
C GLY A 417 -15.14 -12.37 19.96
N LYS A 418 -14.12 -13.04 19.41
CA LYS A 418 -12.79 -13.27 20.05
C LYS A 418 -12.18 -12.02 20.68
N THR A 419 -12.33 -10.84 20.07
CA THR A 419 -11.70 -9.59 20.54
C THR A 419 -12.07 -9.25 21.99
N LEU A 420 -13.37 -9.23 22.32
CA LEU A 420 -13.82 -8.97 23.70
C LEU A 420 -13.45 -10.11 24.66
N ALA A 421 -13.31 -11.34 24.15
CA ALA A 421 -12.91 -12.50 24.97
C ALA A 421 -11.49 -12.35 25.57
N PHE A 422 -10.60 -11.55 24.96
CA PHE A 422 -9.30 -11.19 25.54
C PHE A 422 -9.21 -9.75 26.04
N LEU A 423 -9.95 -8.78 25.47
CA LEU A 423 -9.87 -7.39 25.94
C LEU A 423 -10.46 -7.20 27.34
N VAL A 424 -11.61 -7.82 27.64
CA VAL A 424 -12.25 -7.72 28.96
C VAL A 424 -11.30 -8.15 30.10
N PRO A 425 -10.71 -9.36 30.10
CA PRO A 425 -9.77 -9.75 31.16
C PRO A 425 -8.48 -8.91 31.17
N VAL A 426 -7.97 -8.45 30.01
CA VAL A 426 -6.78 -7.58 29.97
C VAL A 426 -7.01 -6.23 30.67
N ILE A 427 -8.17 -5.61 30.46
CA ILE A 427 -8.52 -4.33 31.10
C ILE A 427 -8.84 -4.55 32.58
N GLU A 428 -9.67 -5.54 32.89
CA GLU A 428 -10.11 -5.88 34.24
C GLU A 428 -8.93 -6.19 35.19
N ILE A 429 -7.96 -7.01 34.75
CA ILE A 429 -6.81 -7.40 35.57
C ILE A 429 -5.88 -6.20 35.82
N LEU A 430 -5.60 -5.35 34.82
CA LEU A 430 -4.76 -4.16 35.02
C LEU A 430 -5.45 -3.09 35.88
N ALA A 431 -6.77 -2.94 35.74
CA ALA A 431 -7.57 -2.05 36.58
C ALA A 431 -7.57 -2.53 38.05
N ARG A 432 -7.78 -3.83 38.31
CA ARG A 432 -7.66 -4.42 39.66
C ARG A 432 -6.26 -4.32 40.24
N ALA A 433 -5.22 -4.52 39.42
CA ALA A 433 -3.83 -4.29 39.81
C ALA A 433 -3.48 -2.80 40.03
N LYS A 434 -4.42 -1.88 39.79
CA LYS A 434 -4.28 -0.42 39.90
C LYS A 434 -3.04 0.08 39.15
N PHE A 435 -2.78 -0.49 37.97
CA PHE A 435 -1.64 -0.15 37.12
C PHE A 435 -1.66 1.35 36.80
N LYS A 436 -0.50 2.02 36.90
CA LYS A 436 -0.33 3.45 36.59
C LYS A 436 0.71 3.62 35.47
N PRO A 437 0.78 4.77 34.77
CA PRO A 437 1.77 4.98 33.69
C PRO A 437 3.21 4.67 34.11
N ARG A 438 3.60 5.06 35.34
CA ARG A 438 4.92 4.77 35.94
C ARG A 438 5.31 3.28 36.00
N ASN A 439 4.35 2.37 35.96
CA ASN A 439 4.58 0.92 35.96
C ASN A 439 5.00 0.39 34.57
N GLY A 440 4.90 1.21 33.52
CA GLY A 440 5.18 0.80 32.15
C GLY A 440 4.06 -0.03 31.54
N THR A 441 4.40 -0.93 30.63
CA THR A 441 3.45 -1.80 29.94
C THR A 441 3.13 -3.06 30.72
N GLY A 442 1.86 -3.20 31.11
CA GLY A 442 1.30 -4.36 31.80
C GLY A 442 0.76 -5.42 30.84
N ALA A 443 0.22 -5.03 29.68
CA ALA A 443 -0.26 -5.95 28.65
C ALA A 443 0.20 -5.58 27.25
N ILE A 444 0.55 -6.58 26.44
CA ILE A 444 0.89 -6.44 25.02
C ILE A 444 -0.01 -7.34 24.18
N ILE A 445 -0.67 -6.76 23.17
CA ILE A 445 -1.51 -7.46 22.22
C ILE A 445 -0.82 -7.43 20.85
N ILE A 446 -0.41 -8.59 20.35
CA ILE A 446 0.30 -8.76 19.09
C ILE A 446 -0.66 -9.28 18.02
N THR A 447 -0.67 -8.64 16.85
CA THR A 447 -1.60 -8.94 15.75
C THR A 447 -0.92 -8.78 14.38
N PRO A 448 -1.27 -9.59 13.35
CA PRO A 448 -0.50 -9.67 12.10
C PRO A 448 -0.56 -8.43 11.20
N THR A 449 -1.64 -7.64 11.25
CA THR A 449 -1.85 -6.52 10.31
C THR A 449 -2.03 -5.19 11.05
N ARG A 450 -1.66 -4.10 10.37
CA ARG A 450 -1.76 -2.73 10.92
C ARG A 450 -3.21 -2.33 11.10
N GLU A 451 -4.06 -2.75 10.18
CA GLU A 451 -5.49 -2.46 10.20
C GLU A 451 -6.21 -3.20 11.33
N LEU A 452 -5.86 -4.47 11.61
CA LEU A 452 -6.38 -5.17 12.78
C LEU A 452 -5.83 -4.56 14.09
N ALA A 453 -4.58 -4.08 14.10
CA ALA A 453 -4.02 -3.35 15.23
C ALA A 453 -4.77 -2.03 15.50
N ILE A 454 -5.15 -1.28 14.46
CA ILE A 454 -5.99 -0.08 14.59
C ILE A 454 -7.37 -0.46 15.14
N GLN A 455 -8.01 -1.52 14.62
CA GLN A 455 -9.32 -1.96 15.09
C GLN A 455 -9.29 -2.38 16.56
N ILE A 456 -8.39 -3.28 16.95
CA ILE A 456 -8.23 -3.72 18.34
C ILE A 456 -7.95 -2.51 19.25
N TYR A 457 -7.18 -1.54 18.79
CA TYR A 457 -6.95 -0.29 19.52
C TYR A 457 -8.21 0.59 19.68
N HIS A 458 -9.11 0.62 18.69
CA HIS A 458 -10.42 1.28 18.83
C HIS A 458 -11.27 0.57 19.89
N ASN A 459 -11.42 -0.75 19.79
CA ASN A 459 -12.13 -1.56 20.79
C ASN A 459 -11.52 -1.45 22.20
N VAL A 460 -10.20 -1.24 22.32
CA VAL A 460 -9.54 -0.90 23.60
C VAL A 460 -9.98 0.48 24.07
N ALA A 461 -9.91 1.52 23.24
CA ALA A 461 -10.26 2.88 23.64
C ALA A 461 -11.73 3.03 24.06
N GLU A 462 -12.63 2.35 23.36
CA GLU A 462 -14.08 2.30 23.62
C GLU A 462 -14.37 1.61 24.97
N LEU A 463 -13.85 0.40 25.19
CA LEU A 463 -14.00 -0.33 26.46
C LEU A 463 -13.21 0.31 27.63
N MET A 464 -12.39 1.32 27.37
CA MET A 464 -11.57 2.04 28.35
C MET A 464 -12.19 3.36 28.84
N GLY A 465 -13.39 3.75 28.41
CA GLY A 465 -13.98 5.07 28.67
C GLY A 465 -13.89 5.56 30.13
N GLU A 466 -14.27 4.71 31.09
CA GLU A 466 -14.21 5.03 32.53
C GLU A 466 -12.88 4.61 33.23
N HIS A 467 -11.93 4.03 32.50
CA HIS A 467 -10.70 3.44 33.06
C HIS A 467 -9.50 4.41 33.07
N ARG A 468 -8.71 4.39 34.14
CA ARG A 468 -7.56 5.31 34.35
C ARG A 468 -6.21 4.80 33.82
N GLN A 469 -6.17 3.64 33.17
CA GLN A 469 -4.95 3.04 32.60
C GLN A 469 -4.63 3.64 31.22
N THR A 470 -3.36 3.75 30.84
CA THR A 470 -2.99 4.29 29.51
C THR A 470 -2.97 3.21 28.43
N HIS A 471 -3.51 3.50 27.25
CA HIS A 471 -3.42 2.63 26.07
C HIS A 471 -2.61 3.26 24.93
N GLY A 472 -2.06 2.42 24.04
CA GLY A 472 -1.28 2.87 22.89
C GLY A 472 -1.20 1.86 21.76
N LEU A 473 -0.91 2.37 20.56
CA LEU A 473 -0.78 1.62 19.32
C LEU A 473 0.60 1.90 18.71
N ILE A 474 1.36 0.85 18.38
CA ILE A 474 2.61 0.94 17.62
C ILE A 474 2.57 0.06 16.36
N MET A 475 2.89 0.64 15.21
CA MET A 475 2.79 -0.07 13.93
C MET A 475 3.77 0.46 12.89
N GLY A 476 4.21 -0.43 12.00
CA GLY A 476 5.12 -0.06 10.92
C GLY A 476 4.56 1.07 10.05
N GLY A 477 5.39 2.06 9.74
CA GLY A 477 4.99 3.21 8.91
C GLY A 477 4.43 4.41 9.68
N ALA A 478 4.16 4.27 10.98
CA ALA A 478 4.00 5.41 11.88
C ALA A 478 5.36 6.08 12.20
N ASN A 479 5.33 7.26 12.82
CA ASN A 479 6.54 7.97 13.21
C ASN A 479 7.14 7.38 14.49
N ARG A 480 8.21 6.59 14.33
CA ARG A 480 8.93 5.88 15.41
C ARG A 480 9.36 6.81 16.56
N ARG A 481 9.62 8.09 16.30
CA ARG A 481 9.98 9.05 17.36
C ARG A 481 8.80 9.31 18.29
N THR A 482 7.63 9.61 17.75
CA THR A 482 6.41 9.82 18.55
C THR A 482 5.88 8.52 19.16
N GLU A 483 6.14 7.37 18.54
CA GLU A 483 5.89 6.06 19.18
C GLU A 483 6.79 5.88 20.42
N ALA A 484 8.11 6.10 20.30
CA ALA A 484 9.05 6.01 21.41
C ALA A 484 8.77 7.00 22.55
N GLU A 485 8.49 8.27 22.23
CA GLU A 485 8.18 9.32 23.22
C GLU A 485 6.89 9.00 24.01
N LYS A 486 5.93 8.26 23.43
CA LYS A 486 4.76 7.73 24.16
C LYS A 486 5.11 6.53 25.03
N LEU A 487 5.88 5.57 24.53
CA LEU A 487 6.28 4.37 25.30
C LEU A 487 7.07 4.72 26.57
N VAL A 488 7.98 5.70 26.49
CA VAL A 488 8.79 6.17 27.64
C VAL A 488 7.94 6.90 28.69
N ARG A 489 6.83 7.54 28.30
CA ARG A 489 5.86 8.14 29.25
C ARG A 489 5.03 7.12 30.02
N GLY A 490 5.01 5.86 29.58
CA GLY A 490 4.25 4.78 30.20
C GLY A 490 2.90 4.52 29.53
N VAL A 491 2.86 3.47 28.70
CA VAL A 491 1.65 2.92 28.08
C VAL A 491 1.34 1.59 28.74
N ASN A 492 0.21 1.46 29.45
CA ASN A 492 -0.14 0.25 30.20
C ASN A 492 -0.65 -0.89 29.30
N ILE A 493 -1.49 -0.60 28.31
CA ILE A 493 -2.00 -1.54 27.29
C ILE A 493 -1.44 -1.18 25.92
N LEU A 494 -0.68 -2.10 25.30
CA LEU A 494 0.02 -1.84 24.04
C LEU A 494 -0.47 -2.78 22.92
N VAL A 495 -1.14 -2.23 21.91
CA VAL A 495 -1.50 -2.96 20.68
C VAL A 495 -0.39 -2.79 19.64
N ALA A 496 0.09 -3.88 19.04
CA ALA A 496 1.29 -3.84 18.20
C ALA A 496 1.35 -4.85 17.04
N THR A 497 2.01 -4.45 15.96
CA THR A 497 2.45 -5.37 14.88
C THR A 497 3.87 -5.90 15.16
N PRO A 498 4.18 -7.21 14.98
CA PRO A 498 5.43 -7.85 15.42
C PRO A 498 6.72 -7.07 15.11
N GLY A 499 6.99 -6.78 13.83
CA GLY A 499 8.24 -6.12 13.43
C GLY A 499 8.46 -4.72 14.02
N ARG A 500 7.39 -3.99 14.37
CA ARG A 500 7.50 -2.70 15.06
C ARG A 500 7.67 -2.85 16.57
N LEU A 501 7.02 -3.84 17.17
CA LEU A 501 7.24 -4.17 18.58
C LEU A 501 8.71 -4.57 18.82
N LEU A 502 9.27 -5.41 17.97
CA LEU A 502 10.66 -5.86 18.08
C LEU A 502 11.69 -4.73 17.88
N ASP A 503 11.42 -3.78 16.99
CA ASP A 503 12.18 -2.53 16.84
C ASP A 503 12.22 -1.75 18.16
N HIS A 504 11.05 -1.48 18.77
CA HIS A 504 10.99 -0.77 20.05
C HIS A 504 11.64 -1.54 21.20
N LEU A 505 11.34 -2.83 21.37
CA LEU A 505 11.92 -3.69 22.41
C LEU A 505 13.46 -3.77 22.38
N ARG A 506 14.07 -3.63 21.20
CA ARG A 506 15.54 -3.68 21.02
C ARG A 506 16.24 -2.33 21.07
N SER A 507 15.52 -1.22 20.87
CA SER A 507 16.15 0.07 20.57
C SER A 507 15.38 1.31 21.04
N THR A 508 14.53 1.17 22.06
CA THR A 508 13.92 2.30 22.78
C THR A 508 14.36 2.28 24.22
N GLU A 509 15.40 3.06 24.52
CA GLU A 509 15.84 3.32 25.89
C GLU A 509 14.69 3.95 26.69
N GLY A 510 14.51 3.53 27.95
CA GLY A 510 13.38 3.94 28.79
C GLY A 510 12.03 3.29 28.48
N PHE A 511 11.93 2.35 27.53
CA PHE A 511 10.70 1.57 27.36
C PHE A 511 10.57 0.54 28.49
N HIS A 512 9.72 0.84 29.47
CA HIS A 512 9.50 -0.04 30.63
C HIS A 512 8.44 -1.10 30.34
N PHE A 513 8.86 -2.36 30.23
CA PHE A 513 7.98 -3.52 30.06
C PHE A 513 8.33 -4.68 31.03
N GLY A 514 9.20 -4.45 32.01
CA GLY A 514 9.66 -5.49 32.94
C GLY A 514 8.58 -6.03 33.89
N GLY A 515 7.55 -5.22 34.19
CA GLY A 515 6.39 -5.60 34.99
C GLY A 515 5.19 -6.11 34.19
N MET A 516 5.40 -6.53 32.93
CA MET A 516 4.35 -7.02 32.04
C MET A 516 3.71 -8.31 32.59
N GLN A 517 2.39 -8.28 32.76
CA GLN A 517 1.58 -9.37 33.30
C GLN A 517 0.95 -10.26 32.22
N MET A 518 0.60 -9.71 31.04
CA MET A 518 -0.21 -10.39 30.03
C MET A 518 0.32 -10.24 28.60
N LEU A 519 0.45 -11.36 27.88
CA LEU A 519 0.72 -11.40 26.44
C LEU A 519 -0.51 -11.96 25.70
N VAL A 520 -1.03 -11.22 24.73
CA VAL A 520 -2.03 -11.72 23.77
C VAL A 520 -1.39 -11.86 22.39
N ILE A 521 -1.63 -13.00 21.74
CA ILE A 521 -1.25 -13.27 20.34
C ILE A 521 -2.53 -13.59 19.57
N ASP A 522 -3.01 -12.65 18.74
CA ASP A 522 -4.24 -12.80 17.96
C ASP A 522 -3.97 -13.13 16.48
N GLU A 523 -4.86 -13.92 15.88
CA GLU A 523 -4.74 -14.51 14.53
C GLU A 523 -3.33 -15.13 14.32
N ALA A 524 -2.91 -15.97 15.28
CA ALA A 524 -1.54 -16.48 15.39
C ALA A 524 -1.06 -17.28 14.16
N ASP A 525 -1.96 -18.00 13.49
CA ASP A 525 -1.67 -18.64 12.19
C ASP A 525 -1.24 -17.62 11.13
N ARG A 526 -1.92 -16.47 11.06
CA ARG A 526 -1.60 -15.41 10.09
C ARG A 526 -0.32 -14.64 10.41
N ILE A 527 0.09 -14.56 11.69
CA ILE A 527 1.39 -13.98 12.05
C ILE A 527 2.53 -14.82 11.43
N LEU A 528 2.37 -16.14 11.46
CA LEU A 528 3.32 -17.10 10.87
C LEU A 528 3.21 -17.12 9.33
N GLU A 529 2.00 -17.13 8.74
CA GLU A 529 1.80 -17.00 7.28
C GLU A 529 2.40 -15.70 6.72
N ALA A 530 2.40 -14.60 7.49
CA ALA A 530 3.00 -13.33 7.09
C ALA A 530 4.54 -13.31 7.16
N GLY A 531 5.16 -14.39 7.65
CA GLY A 531 6.62 -14.53 7.75
C GLY A 531 7.24 -13.94 9.01
N PHE A 532 6.46 -13.54 10.02
CA PHE A 532 6.98 -12.96 11.27
C PHE A 532 7.42 -14.00 12.32
N GLU A 533 7.73 -15.24 11.90
CA GLU A 533 8.09 -16.35 12.79
C GLU A 533 9.39 -16.05 13.56
N GLU A 534 10.41 -15.51 12.87
CA GLU A 534 11.66 -15.06 13.51
C GLU A 534 11.42 -13.90 14.48
N GLU A 535 10.61 -12.90 14.11
CA GLU A 535 10.29 -11.80 15.01
C GLU A 535 9.48 -12.25 16.23
N MET A 536 8.54 -13.17 16.09
CA MET A 536 7.77 -13.70 17.22
C MET A 536 8.64 -14.45 18.21
N HIS A 537 9.53 -15.33 17.73
CA HIS A 537 10.50 -15.98 18.61
C HIS A 537 11.44 -14.96 19.27
N ALA A 538 11.85 -13.90 18.57
CA ALA A 538 12.66 -12.84 19.16
C ALA A 538 11.90 -12.03 20.23
N ILE A 539 10.62 -11.69 20.00
CA ILE A 539 9.77 -10.97 20.96
C ILE A 539 9.55 -11.82 22.22
N VAL A 540 9.12 -13.07 22.07
CA VAL A 540 8.83 -13.99 23.18
C VAL A 540 10.06 -14.25 24.06
N ASN A 541 11.27 -14.19 23.49
CA ASN A 541 12.53 -14.32 24.23
C ASN A 541 12.99 -13.03 24.94
N ILE A 542 12.51 -11.85 24.53
CA ILE A 542 12.85 -10.55 25.16
C ILE A 542 11.85 -10.18 26.27
N LEU A 543 10.57 -10.52 26.10
CA LEU A 543 9.51 -10.20 27.06
C LEU A 543 9.63 -10.99 28.38
N PRO A 544 9.13 -10.47 29.51
CA PRO A 544 9.19 -11.15 30.81
C PRO A 544 8.63 -12.56 30.74
N LYS A 545 9.33 -13.48 31.41
CA LYS A 545 9.02 -14.91 31.39
C LYS A 545 7.86 -15.27 32.32
N GLU A 546 7.63 -14.51 33.39
CA GLU A 546 6.49 -14.70 34.29
C GLU A 546 5.39 -13.74 33.86
N ARG A 547 4.38 -14.31 33.20
CA ARG A 547 3.21 -13.63 32.60
C ARG A 547 2.14 -14.68 32.30
N GLN A 548 0.88 -14.25 32.24
CA GLN A 548 -0.19 -14.98 31.57
C GLN A 548 -0.05 -14.81 30.05
N THR A 549 -0.33 -15.86 29.28
CA THR A 549 -0.30 -15.83 27.81
C THR A 549 -1.60 -16.37 27.22
N MET A 550 -2.19 -15.57 26.34
CA MET A 550 -3.43 -15.86 25.61
C MET A 550 -3.10 -15.95 24.12
N LEU A 551 -3.39 -17.08 23.47
CA LEU A 551 -3.16 -17.26 22.03
C LEU A 551 -4.47 -17.62 21.35
N PHE A 552 -4.88 -16.80 20.38
CA PHE A 552 -6.08 -17.00 19.59
C PHE A 552 -5.74 -17.23 18.12
N SER A 553 -6.42 -18.20 17.51
CA SER A 553 -6.23 -18.57 16.09
C SER A 553 -7.56 -18.93 15.44
N ALA A 554 -7.62 -18.81 14.10
CA ALA A 554 -8.72 -19.39 13.31
C ALA A 554 -8.43 -20.85 12.95
N THR A 555 -7.15 -21.23 12.76
CA THR A 555 -6.75 -22.60 12.41
C THR A 555 -5.67 -23.15 13.34
N GLN A 556 -5.71 -24.46 13.59
CA GLN A 556 -4.64 -25.18 14.26
C GLN A 556 -3.67 -25.75 13.22
N THR A 557 -2.45 -25.24 13.19
CA THR A 557 -1.34 -25.76 12.38
C THR A 557 -0.21 -26.20 13.30
N LYS A 558 0.71 -27.01 12.78
CA LYS A 558 1.91 -27.41 13.54
C LYS A 558 2.70 -26.17 13.99
N ASN A 559 2.95 -25.21 13.10
CA ASN A 559 3.65 -23.98 13.45
C ASN A 559 2.94 -23.17 14.54
N VAL A 560 1.60 -23.13 14.58
CA VAL A 560 0.85 -22.49 15.69
C VAL A 560 1.04 -23.25 17.00
N ALA A 561 1.00 -24.58 16.99
CA ALA A 561 1.29 -25.40 18.16
C ALA A 561 2.77 -25.28 18.61
N ASP A 562 3.69 -25.09 17.67
CA ASP A 562 5.12 -24.90 17.93
C ASP A 562 5.39 -23.51 18.55
N LEU A 563 4.75 -22.46 18.04
CA LEU A 563 4.73 -21.12 18.66
C LEU A 563 4.09 -21.16 20.05
N ALA A 564 2.98 -21.88 20.23
CA ALA A 564 2.32 -22.05 21.52
C ALA A 564 3.25 -22.68 22.56
N ARG A 565 3.99 -23.75 22.20
CA ARG A 565 4.99 -24.39 23.10
C ARG A 565 6.17 -23.48 23.50
N VAL A 566 6.38 -22.35 22.83
CA VAL A 566 7.43 -21.37 23.17
C VAL A 566 6.85 -20.14 23.89
N ALA A 567 5.61 -19.74 23.56
CA ALA A 567 4.96 -18.57 24.13
C ALA A 567 4.23 -18.84 25.46
N VAL A 568 3.61 -20.01 25.61
CA VAL A 568 2.84 -20.46 26.78
C VAL A 568 3.75 -21.27 27.71
N ARG A 569 3.54 -21.21 29.04
CA ARG A 569 4.42 -21.86 30.02
C ARG A 569 3.70 -22.85 30.94
N ASN A 570 2.48 -22.53 31.35
CA ASN A 570 1.65 -23.44 32.15
C ASN A 570 0.86 -24.37 31.22
N THR A 571 0.15 -25.36 31.77
CA THR A 571 -0.85 -26.10 30.99
C THR A 571 -2.01 -25.15 30.68
N PRO A 572 -2.25 -24.78 29.40
CA PRO A 572 -3.29 -23.82 29.08
C PRO A 572 -4.68 -24.47 29.09
N VAL A 573 -5.69 -23.66 29.41
CA VAL A 573 -7.08 -24.04 29.15
C VAL A 573 -7.33 -23.92 27.64
N TYR A 574 -7.68 -25.05 27.03
CA TYR A 574 -8.04 -25.09 25.61
C TYR A 574 -9.52 -24.73 25.42
N VAL A 575 -9.78 -23.71 24.59
CA VAL A 575 -11.12 -23.19 24.28
C VAL A 575 -11.39 -23.40 22.79
N GLY A 576 -11.68 -24.64 22.43
CA GLY A 576 -12.23 -25.02 21.13
C GLY A 576 -13.75 -24.97 21.12
N VAL A 577 -14.35 -24.16 20.24
CA VAL A 577 -15.81 -24.08 20.06
C VAL A 577 -16.29 -24.84 18.82
N ASP A 578 -15.42 -25.02 17.83
CA ASP A 578 -15.79 -25.50 16.49
C ASP A 578 -15.36 -26.94 16.16
N ASP A 579 -14.65 -27.63 17.05
CA ASP A 579 -13.97 -28.93 16.75
C ASP A 579 -14.95 -30.05 16.34
N GLU A 580 -16.16 -30.05 16.91
CA GLU A 580 -17.22 -31.03 16.61
C GLU A 580 -18.11 -30.61 15.43
N SER A 581 -17.95 -29.40 14.88
CA SER A 581 -18.84 -28.87 13.83
C SER A 581 -18.68 -29.58 12.48
N THR A 582 -19.79 -29.82 11.79
CA THR A 582 -19.81 -30.46 10.46
C THR A 582 -19.17 -29.58 9.37
N ASP A 583 -19.33 -28.26 9.50
CA ASP A 583 -19.00 -27.27 8.47
C ASP A 583 -17.96 -26.25 8.94
N ALA A 584 -17.00 -25.92 8.08
CA ALA A 584 -15.90 -25.01 8.41
C ALA A 584 -16.29 -23.52 8.43
N THR A 585 -17.52 -23.19 8.04
CA THR A 585 -18.02 -21.81 7.92
C THR A 585 -19.02 -21.45 9.03
N VAL A 586 -19.45 -20.18 9.06
CA VAL A 586 -20.44 -19.66 10.02
C VAL A 586 -21.87 -19.95 9.58
N SER A 587 -22.77 -20.14 10.55
CA SER A 587 -24.21 -20.28 10.33
C SER A 587 -24.83 -18.96 9.84
N GLY A 588 -25.76 -19.01 8.88
CA GLY A 588 -26.34 -17.83 8.24
C GLY A 588 -25.62 -17.35 6.96
N LEU A 589 -24.55 -18.03 6.55
CA LEU A 589 -23.85 -17.78 5.30
C LEU A 589 -24.35 -18.72 4.17
N GLU A 590 -25.00 -18.15 3.16
CA GLU A 590 -25.40 -18.85 1.94
C GLU A 590 -24.24 -18.87 0.93
N GLN A 591 -23.82 -20.04 0.47
CA GLN A 591 -22.61 -20.20 -0.34
C GLN A 591 -22.87 -20.93 -1.66
N GLY A 592 -22.26 -20.44 -2.73
CA GLY A 592 -22.27 -21.15 -4.00
C GLY A 592 -21.22 -20.69 -5.00
N TYR A 593 -21.26 -21.30 -6.18
CA TYR A 593 -20.40 -21.00 -7.31
C TYR A 593 -21.20 -20.76 -8.59
N VAL A 594 -20.57 -20.09 -9.55
CA VAL A 594 -21.06 -19.96 -10.92
C VAL A 594 -19.94 -20.37 -11.88
N VAL A 595 -20.26 -21.25 -12.82
CA VAL A 595 -19.35 -21.62 -13.92
C VAL A 595 -19.51 -20.60 -15.04
N CYS A 596 -18.43 -19.91 -15.39
CA CYS A 596 -18.47 -18.81 -16.36
C CYS A 596 -17.22 -18.84 -17.26
N PRO A 597 -17.35 -18.94 -18.59
CA PRO A 597 -16.22 -18.83 -19.51
C PRO A 597 -15.47 -17.49 -19.35
N SER A 598 -14.15 -17.50 -19.57
CA SER A 598 -13.25 -16.36 -19.34
C SER A 598 -13.73 -15.04 -19.96
N GLU A 599 -14.27 -15.09 -21.18
CA GLU A 599 -14.78 -13.92 -21.91
C GLU A 599 -16.09 -13.35 -21.33
N LYS A 600 -16.86 -14.15 -20.59
CA LYS A 600 -18.09 -13.72 -19.89
C LYS A 600 -17.83 -13.31 -18.43
N ARG A 601 -16.69 -13.70 -17.82
CA ARG A 601 -16.37 -13.51 -16.39
C ARG A 601 -16.59 -12.05 -15.94
N PHE A 602 -16.01 -11.07 -16.65
CA PHE A 602 -16.20 -9.66 -16.31
C PHE A 602 -17.62 -9.14 -16.61
N LEU A 603 -18.22 -9.55 -17.73
CA LEU A 603 -19.58 -9.13 -18.09
C LEU A 603 -20.59 -9.57 -17.03
N LEU A 604 -20.43 -10.77 -16.46
CA LEU A 604 -21.23 -11.26 -15.34
C LEU A 604 -21.04 -10.39 -14.07
N LEU A 605 -19.79 -10.09 -13.70
CA LEU A 605 -19.48 -9.23 -12.56
C LEU A 605 -20.11 -7.84 -12.71
N PHE A 606 -19.87 -7.15 -13.84
CA PHE A 606 -20.46 -5.85 -14.13
C PHE A 606 -22.00 -5.90 -14.10
N SER A 607 -22.60 -6.94 -14.67
CA SER A 607 -24.06 -7.14 -14.69
C SER A 607 -24.65 -7.35 -13.29
N PHE A 608 -23.87 -7.91 -12.36
CA PHE A 608 -24.25 -8.06 -10.96
C PHE A 608 -24.08 -6.75 -10.20
N LEU A 609 -22.88 -6.14 -10.26
CA LEU A 609 -22.55 -4.91 -9.55
C LEU A 609 -23.50 -3.77 -9.94
N ARG A 610 -23.76 -3.54 -11.24
CA ARG A 610 -24.67 -2.49 -11.72
C ARG A 610 -26.12 -2.63 -11.19
N ARG A 611 -26.53 -3.81 -10.73
CA ARG A 611 -27.85 -4.06 -10.12
C ARG A 611 -27.85 -3.96 -8.59
N MET A 612 -26.75 -4.35 -7.94
CA MET A 612 -26.69 -4.48 -6.47
C MET A 612 -25.97 -3.31 -5.77
N SER A 613 -25.03 -2.63 -6.42
CA SER A 613 -24.11 -1.66 -5.79
C SER A 613 -24.79 -0.50 -5.06
N LYS A 614 -25.97 -0.07 -5.54
CA LYS A 614 -26.76 1.02 -4.94
C LYS A 614 -27.61 0.61 -3.73
N LYS A 615 -27.70 -0.69 -3.41
CA LYS A 615 -28.60 -1.23 -2.37
C LYS A 615 -27.92 -2.20 -1.40
N LYS A 616 -26.67 -2.56 -1.66
CA LYS A 616 -25.95 -3.64 -0.97
C LYS A 616 -24.46 -3.31 -0.82
N LYS A 617 -23.86 -3.81 0.26
CA LYS A 617 -22.43 -3.71 0.56
C LYS A 617 -21.73 -4.95 0.01
N ILE A 618 -20.82 -4.74 -0.94
CA ILE A 618 -20.25 -5.82 -1.77
C ILE A 618 -18.72 -5.77 -1.69
N MET A 619 -18.09 -6.89 -1.36
CA MET A 619 -16.65 -7.07 -1.56
C MET A 619 -16.37 -7.98 -2.75
N VAL A 620 -15.37 -7.63 -3.55
CA VAL A 620 -14.93 -8.39 -4.73
C VAL A 620 -13.45 -8.73 -4.61
N PHE A 621 -13.13 -10.01 -4.47
CA PHE A 621 -11.77 -10.51 -4.34
C PHE A 621 -11.14 -10.85 -5.69
N PHE A 622 -9.94 -10.31 -5.92
CA PHE A 622 -9.08 -10.57 -7.08
C PHE A 622 -7.70 -11.07 -6.63
N SER A 623 -7.12 -11.94 -7.45
CA SER A 623 -5.82 -12.58 -7.26
C SER A 623 -4.61 -11.64 -7.31
N SER A 624 -4.74 -10.46 -7.94
CA SER A 624 -3.61 -9.56 -8.14
C SER A 624 -3.93 -8.08 -7.86
N CYS A 625 -2.95 -7.39 -7.27
CA CYS A 625 -3.02 -5.95 -7.05
C CYS A 625 -3.28 -5.15 -8.34
N ASN A 626 -2.74 -5.59 -9.48
CA ASN A 626 -2.95 -4.90 -10.75
C ASN A 626 -4.37 -5.14 -11.27
N SER A 627 -4.94 -6.34 -11.02
CA SER A 627 -6.33 -6.66 -11.32
C SER A 627 -7.25 -5.70 -10.55
N VAL A 628 -7.04 -5.51 -9.24
CA VAL A 628 -7.81 -4.55 -8.43
C VAL A 628 -7.73 -3.13 -8.99
N THR A 629 -6.52 -2.62 -9.27
CA THR A 629 -6.37 -1.26 -9.81
C THR A 629 -7.08 -1.11 -11.16
N PHE A 630 -6.89 -2.02 -12.10
CA PHE A 630 -7.52 -1.97 -13.42
C PHE A 630 -9.05 -2.06 -13.34
N HIS A 631 -9.60 -3.00 -12.56
CA HIS A 631 -11.05 -3.15 -12.44
C HIS A 631 -11.68 -1.95 -11.70
N SER A 632 -10.96 -1.31 -10.77
CA SER A 632 -11.41 -0.07 -10.12
C SER A 632 -11.45 1.10 -11.11
N GLU A 633 -10.36 1.33 -11.85
CA GLU A 633 -10.32 2.33 -12.91
C GLU A 633 -11.42 2.10 -13.96
N LEU A 634 -11.60 0.84 -14.39
CA LEU A 634 -12.59 0.45 -15.38
C LEU A 634 -14.04 0.66 -14.90
N LEU A 635 -14.39 0.18 -13.71
CA LEU A 635 -15.75 0.26 -13.18
C LEU A 635 -16.18 1.70 -12.89
N ASN A 636 -15.26 2.54 -12.42
CA ASN A 636 -15.49 3.98 -12.26
C ASN A 636 -15.63 4.71 -13.62
N TYR A 637 -15.10 4.20 -14.73
CA TYR A 637 -15.36 4.72 -16.09
C TYR A 637 -16.70 4.26 -16.71
N VAL A 638 -17.42 3.32 -16.08
CA VAL A 638 -18.74 2.83 -16.54
C VAL A 638 -19.83 3.02 -15.49
N ASP A 639 -19.71 4.10 -14.71
CA ASP A 639 -20.67 4.56 -13.70
C ASP A 639 -21.06 3.51 -12.65
N VAL A 640 -20.09 2.69 -12.25
CA VAL A 640 -20.18 1.80 -11.08
C VAL A 640 -19.16 2.27 -10.03
N PRO A 641 -19.56 3.21 -9.12
CA PRO A 641 -18.68 3.71 -8.07
C PRO A 641 -18.12 2.58 -7.22
N CYS A 642 -16.80 2.48 -7.16
CA CYS A 642 -16.11 1.43 -6.39
C CYS A 642 -14.81 1.93 -5.76
N MET A 643 -14.51 1.34 -4.61
CA MET A 643 -13.32 1.58 -3.79
C MET A 643 -12.30 0.46 -4.01
N ASP A 644 -11.01 0.76 -3.83
CA ASP A 644 -9.92 -0.20 -3.95
C ASP A 644 -9.14 -0.38 -2.64
N ILE A 645 -8.84 -1.62 -2.23
CA ILE A 645 -7.88 -1.95 -1.16
C ILE A 645 -6.93 -3.06 -1.62
N HIS A 646 -5.66 -2.72 -1.84
CA HIS A 646 -4.64 -3.69 -2.23
C HIS A 646 -3.23 -3.34 -1.72
N GLY A 647 -2.35 -4.34 -1.64
CA GLY A 647 -1.06 -4.25 -0.95
C GLY A 647 -0.09 -3.17 -1.46
N LYS A 648 -0.25 -2.68 -2.70
CA LYS A 648 0.61 -1.63 -3.31
C LYS A 648 0.18 -0.21 -2.95
N MET A 649 -0.97 -0.01 -2.32
CA MET A 649 -1.46 1.31 -1.92
C MET A 649 -0.66 1.88 -0.74
N LYS A 650 -0.59 3.22 -0.65
CA LYS A 650 -0.04 3.91 0.54
C LYS A 650 -0.93 3.66 1.76
N GLN A 651 -0.32 3.48 2.93
CA GLN A 651 -1.02 3.16 4.18
C GLN A 651 -2.17 4.14 4.48
N ALA A 652 -1.94 5.45 4.41
CA ALA A 652 -2.96 6.46 4.67
C ALA A 652 -4.21 6.26 3.77
N ARG A 653 -4.04 6.03 2.46
CA ARG A 653 -5.17 5.73 1.57
C ARG A 653 -5.87 4.41 1.93
N ARG A 654 -5.14 3.36 2.28
CA ARG A 654 -5.75 2.08 2.74
C ARG A 654 -6.63 2.31 3.97
N THR A 655 -6.10 3.02 4.96
CA THR A 655 -6.79 3.28 6.24
C THR A 655 -8.02 4.17 6.03
N THR A 656 -7.91 5.25 5.25
CA THR A 656 -9.07 6.09 4.88
C THR A 656 -10.12 5.28 4.13
N THR A 657 -9.77 4.64 3.02
CA THR A 657 -10.74 3.86 2.21
C THR A 657 -11.35 2.67 2.97
N PHE A 658 -10.62 2.07 3.93
CA PHE A 658 -11.19 1.08 4.85
C PHE A 658 -12.27 1.69 5.76
N PHE A 659 -11.99 2.81 6.43
CA PHE A 659 -12.98 3.46 7.29
C PHE A 659 -14.17 4.01 6.49
N ASP A 660 -13.93 4.59 5.32
CA ASP A 660 -14.99 5.08 4.43
C ASP A 660 -15.92 3.94 3.98
N PHE A 661 -15.37 2.75 3.66
CA PHE A 661 -16.19 1.59 3.30
C PHE A 661 -16.88 0.96 4.51
N SER A 662 -16.21 0.89 5.66
CA SER A 662 -16.79 0.36 6.90
C SER A 662 -18.00 1.21 7.35
N LYS A 663 -17.93 2.54 7.27
CA LYS A 663 -19.02 3.48 7.59
C LYS A 663 -20.19 3.46 6.58
N ARG A 664 -19.99 2.97 5.35
CA ARG A 664 -21.05 2.94 4.33
C ARG A 664 -22.01 1.78 4.51
N GLU A 665 -23.30 2.03 4.31
CA GLU A 665 -24.34 1.00 4.25
C GLU A 665 -24.32 0.21 2.93
N SER A 666 -23.90 0.84 1.83
CA SER A 666 -23.86 0.22 0.50
C SER A 666 -22.67 0.69 -0.34
N GLY A 667 -22.33 -0.07 -1.38
CA GLY A 667 -21.23 0.21 -2.29
C GLY A 667 -20.36 -1.01 -2.57
N VAL A 668 -19.31 -0.81 -3.37
CA VAL A 668 -18.43 -1.88 -3.84
C VAL A 668 -16.98 -1.64 -3.41
N LEU A 669 -16.37 -2.63 -2.77
CA LEU A 669 -14.94 -2.68 -2.45
C LEU A 669 -14.26 -3.79 -3.27
N LEU A 670 -13.35 -3.40 -4.16
CA LEU A 670 -12.47 -4.30 -4.91
C LEU A 670 -11.17 -4.50 -4.13
N CYS A 671 -10.75 -5.75 -3.92
CA CYS A 671 -9.62 -6.02 -3.04
C CYS A 671 -8.85 -7.30 -3.39
N THR A 672 -7.62 -7.39 -2.87
CA THR A 672 -6.88 -8.66 -2.76
C THR A 672 -6.99 -9.19 -1.33
N ASP A 673 -6.43 -10.36 -1.06
CA ASP A 673 -6.46 -11.07 0.24
C ASP A 673 -5.89 -10.31 1.45
N VAL A 674 -5.27 -9.15 1.19
CA VAL A 674 -4.96 -8.09 2.19
C VAL A 674 -6.22 -7.61 2.93
N ALA A 675 -7.40 -7.70 2.30
CA ALA A 675 -8.69 -7.39 2.93
C ALA A 675 -9.44 -8.63 3.47
N ALA A 676 -9.05 -9.85 3.07
CA ALA A 676 -9.62 -11.09 3.59
C ALA A 676 -9.08 -11.43 4.99
N ARG A 677 -7.86 -10.99 5.30
CA ARG A 677 -7.16 -11.25 6.56
C ARG A 677 -7.20 -10.01 7.47
N GLY A 678 -7.87 -10.13 8.62
CA GLY A 678 -7.79 -9.15 9.71
C GLY A 678 -8.59 -7.84 9.57
N LEU A 679 -9.33 -7.59 8.48
CA LEU A 679 -10.26 -6.46 8.43
C LEU A 679 -11.64 -6.88 8.95
N ASP A 680 -12.09 -6.29 10.05
CA ASP A 680 -13.52 -6.31 10.39
C ASP A 680 -14.24 -5.20 9.62
N ILE A 681 -15.04 -5.60 8.65
CA ILE A 681 -15.88 -4.71 7.87
C ILE A 681 -17.32 -5.06 8.26
N PRO A 682 -18.04 -4.17 8.97
CA PRO A 682 -19.37 -4.50 9.46
C PRO A 682 -20.37 -4.65 8.31
N TYR A 683 -21.21 -5.68 8.42
CA TYR A 683 -22.41 -5.93 7.62
C TYR A 683 -22.22 -5.88 6.09
N VAL A 684 -21.26 -6.66 5.56
CA VAL A 684 -21.14 -6.90 4.11
C VAL A 684 -22.19 -7.92 3.66
N ASP A 685 -23.07 -7.59 2.71
CA ASP A 685 -24.09 -8.52 2.20
C ASP A 685 -23.51 -9.63 1.31
N TRP A 686 -22.58 -9.25 0.42
CA TRP A 686 -22.10 -10.11 -0.65
C TRP A 686 -20.57 -10.16 -0.73
N ILE A 687 -20.03 -11.38 -0.70
CA ILE A 687 -18.63 -11.68 -1.00
C ILE A 687 -18.56 -12.34 -2.38
N ILE A 688 -18.09 -11.61 -3.37
CA ILE A 688 -17.77 -12.14 -4.69
C ILE A 688 -16.30 -12.54 -4.71
N GLN A 689 -16.01 -13.80 -4.98
CA GLN A 689 -14.65 -14.26 -5.28
C GLN A 689 -14.53 -14.35 -6.80
N TYR A 690 -14.09 -13.25 -7.42
CA TYR A 690 -14.01 -13.12 -8.87
C TYR A 690 -12.89 -14.00 -9.44
N ASP A 691 -11.74 -13.99 -8.76
CA ASP A 691 -10.68 -14.98 -8.93
C ASP A 691 -10.72 -15.94 -7.71
N PRO A 692 -10.57 -17.26 -7.90
CA PRO A 692 -10.49 -18.21 -6.79
C PRO A 692 -9.27 -17.95 -5.87
N PRO A 693 -9.32 -18.40 -4.60
CA PRO A 693 -8.22 -18.27 -3.65
C PRO A 693 -7.13 -19.33 -3.85
N ASP A 694 -5.91 -19.05 -3.39
CA ASP A 694 -4.76 -19.94 -3.58
C ASP A 694 -4.90 -21.25 -2.78
N ASP A 695 -5.75 -21.27 -1.73
CA ASP A 695 -6.08 -22.45 -0.93
C ASP A 695 -7.51 -22.40 -0.27
N PRO A 696 -8.05 -23.53 0.24
CA PRO A 696 -9.35 -23.58 0.91
C PRO A 696 -9.49 -22.82 2.24
N LYS A 697 -8.40 -22.52 2.97
CA LYS A 697 -8.47 -21.67 4.17
C LYS A 697 -8.66 -20.22 3.80
N GLU A 698 -7.99 -19.77 2.75
CA GLU A 698 -8.16 -18.41 2.22
C GLU A 698 -9.59 -18.18 1.72
N TYR A 699 -10.24 -19.21 1.13
CA TYR A 699 -11.68 -19.21 0.88
C TYR A 699 -12.48 -18.89 2.16
N ILE A 700 -12.23 -19.63 3.26
CA ILE A 700 -12.93 -19.46 4.54
C ILE A 700 -12.67 -18.05 5.11
N HIS A 701 -11.44 -17.53 5.02
CA HIS A 701 -11.09 -16.17 5.46
C HIS A 701 -11.79 -15.06 4.66
N ARG A 702 -11.94 -15.23 3.34
CA ARG A 702 -12.67 -14.33 2.44
C ARG A 702 -14.16 -14.29 2.77
N VAL A 703 -14.82 -15.45 2.87
CA VAL A 703 -16.26 -15.50 3.17
C VAL A 703 -16.56 -15.10 4.62
N GLY A 704 -15.63 -15.32 5.55
CA GLY A 704 -15.68 -14.81 6.93
C GLY A 704 -15.61 -13.28 7.07
N ARG A 705 -15.76 -12.50 5.98
CA ARG A 705 -16.06 -11.06 6.02
C ARG A 705 -17.56 -10.74 6.01
N THR A 706 -18.43 -11.70 5.66
CA THR A 706 -19.90 -11.59 5.75
C THR A 706 -20.44 -12.50 6.86
N ALA A 707 -21.75 -12.50 7.11
CA ALA A 707 -22.45 -13.32 8.12
C ALA A 707 -21.80 -13.25 9.53
N ARG A 708 -21.57 -12.02 10.01
CA ARG A 708 -20.95 -11.73 11.32
C ARG A 708 -22.00 -11.35 12.36
N GLY A 709 -21.82 -11.82 13.60
CA GLY A 709 -22.79 -11.61 14.69
C GLY A 709 -24.02 -12.52 14.58
N ALA A 710 -24.83 -12.57 15.65
CA ALA A 710 -25.97 -13.51 15.77
C ALA A 710 -27.07 -13.32 14.70
N THR A 711 -27.25 -12.10 14.21
CA THR A 711 -28.25 -11.72 13.21
C THR A 711 -27.67 -11.60 11.78
N GLY A 712 -26.36 -11.78 11.62
CA GLY A 712 -25.67 -11.60 10.36
C GLY A 712 -26.02 -12.67 9.33
N ASN A 713 -26.85 -12.32 8.35
CA ASN A 713 -27.02 -13.11 7.14
C ASN A 713 -26.03 -12.63 6.06
N GLY A 714 -25.56 -13.54 5.21
CA GLY A 714 -24.54 -13.23 4.20
C GLY A 714 -24.57 -14.15 2.99
N LYS A 715 -24.09 -13.67 1.84
CA LYS A 715 -24.01 -14.47 0.61
C LYS A 715 -22.59 -14.48 0.02
N ALA A 716 -22.09 -15.65 -0.32
CA ALA A 716 -20.80 -15.83 -0.99
C ALA A 716 -20.95 -16.49 -2.36
N LEU A 717 -20.34 -15.89 -3.39
CA LEU A 717 -20.38 -16.37 -4.77
C LEU A 717 -18.97 -16.51 -5.35
N LEU A 718 -18.57 -17.74 -5.63
CA LEU A 718 -17.30 -18.09 -6.27
C LEU A 718 -17.45 -18.15 -7.80
N PHE A 719 -16.67 -17.36 -8.53
CA PHE A 719 -16.64 -17.44 -9.99
C PHE A 719 -15.60 -18.48 -10.39
N LEU A 720 -16.00 -19.52 -11.13
CA LEU A 720 -15.10 -20.55 -11.65
C LEU A 720 -15.12 -20.58 -13.18
N LEU A 721 -13.95 -20.77 -13.79
CA LEU A 721 -13.88 -21.25 -15.19
C LEU A 721 -14.22 -22.76 -15.24
N PRO A 722 -14.62 -23.31 -16.40
CA PRO A 722 -14.84 -24.75 -16.56
C PRO A 722 -13.65 -25.62 -16.15
N GLU A 723 -12.42 -25.13 -16.34
CA GLU A 723 -11.17 -25.79 -15.97
C GLU A 723 -10.93 -25.75 -14.44
N GLU A 724 -11.40 -24.70 -13.76
CA GLU A 724 -11.20 -24.47 -12.32
C GLU A 724 -12.10 -25.38 -11.44
N LEU A 725 -13.09 -26.09 -12.03
CA LEU A 725 -14.06 -26.96 -11.35
C LEU A 725 -13.45 -28.02 -10.42
N GLY A 726 -12.20 -28.45 -10.68
CA GLY A 726 -11.50 -29.37 -9.79
C GLY A 726 -11.31 -28.83 -8.36
N PHE A 727 -11.31 -27.51 -8.18
CA PHE A 727 -11.14 -26.85 -6.88
C PHE A 727 -12.29 -27.14 -5.90
N LEU A 728 -13.51 -27.40 -6.41
CA LEU A 728 -14.67 -27.78 -5.59
C LEU A 728 -14.42 -29.05 -4.76
N LYS A 729 -13.54 -29.95 -5.22
CA LYS A 729 -13.13 -31.15 -4.48
C LYS A 729 -12.31 -30.81 -3.23
N TYR A 730 -11.44 -29.80 -3.34
CA TYR A 730 -10.61 -29.31 -2.24
C TYR A 730 -11.43 -28.52 -1.22
N LEU A 731 -12.40 -27.72 -1.66
CA LEU A 731 -13.36 -27.06 -0.76
C LEU A 731 -14.23 -28.07 0.00
N ARG A 732 -14.76 -29.09 -0.69
CA ARG A 732 -15.54 -30.17 -0.04
C ARG A 732 -14.70 -30.95 0.98
N ALA A 733 -13.43 -31.23 0.68
CA ALA A 733 -12.51 -31.86 1.63
C ALA A 733 -12.20 -30.98 2.85
N ALA A 734 -12.29 -29.65 2.71
CA ALA A 734 -12.14 -28.67 3.78
C ALA A 734 -13.45 -28.36 4.53
N LYS A 735 -14.48 -29.23 4.47
CA LYS A 735 -15.81 -29.02 5.06
C LYS A 735 -16.50 -27.72 4.57
N VAL A 736 -16.38 -27.42 3.28
CA VAL A 736 -17.11 -26.31 2.62
C VAL A 736 -18.01 -26.90 1.51
N ALA A 737 -19.32 -26.88 1.75
CA ALA A 737 -20.33 -27.20 0.75
C ALA A 737 -20.74 -25.94 -0.04
N LEU A 738 -20.94 -26.07 -1.36
CA LEU A 738 -21.34 -24.98 -2.25
C LEU A 738 -22.46 -25.43 -3.18
N ASN A 739 -23.47 -24.57 -3.36
CA ASN A 739 -24.53 -24.74 -4.34
C ASN A 739 -24.11 -24.18 -5.71
N GLU A 740 -24.63 -24.73 -6.81
CA GLU A 740 -24.40 -24.16 -8.16
C GLU A 740 -25.48 -23.12 -8.50
N TYR A 741 -25.06 -21.97 -9.04
CA TYR A 741 -25.95 -20.92 -9.51
C TYR A 741 -25.81 -20.71 -11.02
N GLU A 742 -26.83 -21.11 -11.77
CA GLU A 742 -26.96 -20.73 -13.18
C GLU A 742 -27.31 -19.25 -13.31
N PHE A 743 -26.52 -18.50 -14.08
CA PHE A 743 -26.82 -17.12 -14.44
C PHE A 743 -27.34 -17.05 -15.89
N PRO A 744 -28.61 -16.69 -16.12
CA PRO A 744 -29.17 -16.66 -17.48
C PRO A 744 -28.44 -15.64 -18.36
N ASP A 745 -27.97 -16.07 -19.53
CA ASP A 745 -27.32 -15.20 -20.54
C ASP A 745 -28.17 -13.96 -20.90
N LYS A 746 -29.50 -14.09 -20.85
CA LYS A 746 -30.46 -12.98 -21.05
C LYS A 746 -30.30 -11.82 -20.03
N LYS A 747 -29.66 -12.07 -18.87
CA LYS A 747 -29.41 -11.10 -17.79
C LYS A 747 -27.98 -10.54 -17.79
N ILE A 748 -27.15 -10.89 -18.79
CA ILE A 748 -25.79 -10.36 -18.97
C ILE A 748 -25.82 -9.12 -19.87
N ALA A 749 -25.21 -8.03 -19.42
CA ALA A 749 -25.12 -6.77 -20.14
C ALA A 749 -24.19 -6.88 -21.35
N ARG A 750 -24.69 -6.49 -22.53
CA ARG A 750 -23.97 -6.58 -23.82
C ARG A 750 -22.96 -5.44 -24.04
N VAL A 751 -22.10 -5.18 -23.05
CA VAL A 751 -21.15 -4.05 -23.03
C VAL A 751 -19.77 -4.34 -23.63
N GLN A 752 -19.54 -5.55 -24.16
CA GLN A 752 -18.22 -5.99 -24.64
C GLN A 752 -17.57 -5.05 -25.68
N LYS A 753 -18.35 -4.56 -26.66
CA LYS A 753 -17.82 -3.60 -27.66
C LYS A 753 -17.41 -2.27 -27.03
N SER A 754 -18.24 -1.74 -26.12
CA SER A 754 -17.97 -0.51 -25.39
C SER A 754 -16.72 -0.63 -24.51
N LEU A 755 -16.49 -1.81 -23.90
CA LEU A 755 -15.27 -2.13 -23.16
C LEU A 755 -14.04 -2.14 -24.06
N GLU A 756 -14.10 -2.85 -25.19
CA GLU A 756 -13.02 -2.94 -26.17
C GLU A 756 -12.67 -1.56 -26.77
N GLU A 757 -13.67 -0.72 -27.05
CA GLU A 757 -13.46 0.65 -27.49
C GLU A 757 -12.88 1.56 -26.40
N LEU A 758 -13.36 1.45 -25.16
CA LEU A 758 -12.87 2.26 -24.03
C LEU A 758 -11.42 1.92 -23.68
N VAL A 759 -11.11 0.62 -23.55
CA VAL A 759 -9.76 0.11 -23.31
C VAL A 759 -8.87 0.32 -24.55
N GLY A 760 -9.43 0.35 -25.76
CA GLY A 760 -8.69 0.68 -26.99
C GLY A 760 -8.29 2.15 -27.09
N LYS A 761 -9.21 3.08 -26.77
CA LYS A 761 -9.03 4.54 -26.91
C LYS A 761 -8.24 5.15 -25.74
N ASN A 762 -8.49 4.72 -24.49
CA ASN A 762 -7.85 5.30 -23.32
C ASN A 762 -6.46 4.68 -23.06
N TYR A 763 -5.38 5.41 -23.38
CA TYR A 763 -4.00 4.96 -23.19
C TYR A 763 -3.66 4.48 -21.76
N TYR A 764 -4.16 5.17 -20.72
CA TYR A 764 -3.87 4.81 -19.33
C TYR A 764 -4.56 3.51 -18.95
N LEU A 765 -5.85 3.38 -19.27
CA LEU A 765 -6.63 2.17 -19.04
C LEU A 765 -6.09 0.98 -19.87
N ASN A 766 -5.68 1.21 -21.12
CA ASN A 766 -5.02 0.21 -21.98
C ASN A 766 -3.74 -0.35 -21.36
N LYS A 767 -2.94 0.53 -20.74
CA LYS A 767 -1.72 0.14 -20.02
C LYS A 767 -2.06 -0.63 -18.74
N SER A 768 -3.02 -0.14 -17.96
CA SER A 768 -3.51 -0.78 -16.73
C SER A 768 -4.01 -2.20 -17.02
N ALA A 769 -4.86 -2.36 -18.03
CA ALA A 769 -5.34 -3.64 -18.55
C ALA A 769 -4.19 -4.58 -18.95
N LYS A 770 -3.14 -4.07 -19.62
CA LYS A 770 -1.97 -4.88 -20.04
C LYS A 770 -1.16 -5.37 -18.84
N ASP A 771 -1.01 -4.53 -17.81
CA ASP A 771 -0.27 -4.87 -16.59
C ASP A 771 -1.11 -5.72 -15.62
N ALA A 772 -2.45 -5.64 -15.70
CA ALA A 772 -3.39 -6.50 -14.99
C ALA A 772 -3.49 -7.91 -15.61
N TYR A 773 -3.69 -8.01 -16.92
CA TYR A 773 -3.70 -9.27 -17.69
C TYR A 773 -2.41 -10.09 -17.45
N ARG A 774 -1.24 -9.42 -17.46
CA ARG A 774 0.04 -10.04 -17.09
C ARG A 774 0.06 -10.57 -15.66
N ALA A 775 -0.43 -9.79 -14.70
CA ALA A 775 -0.40 -10.16 -13.29
C ALA A 775 -1.38 -11.30 -12.97
N TYR A 776 -2.55 -11.34 -13.61
CA TYR A 776 -3.48 -12.46 -13.55
C TYR A 776 -2.82 -13.76 -14.04
N LEU A 777 -2.25 -13.77 -15.25
CA LEU A 777 -1.56 -14.95 -15.79
C LEU A 777 -0.32 -15.36 -14.97
N GLN A 778 0.36 -14.40 -14.32
CA GLN A 778 1.46 -14.69 -13.41
C GLN A 778 0.96 -15.33 -12.10
N SER A 779 -0.11 -14.81 -11.51
CA SER A 779 -0.74 -15.36 -10.31
C SER A 779 -1.23 -16.80 -10.54
N TYR A 780 -1.95 -17.03 -11.64
CA TYR A 780 -2.40 -18.35 -12.08
C TYR A 780 -1.21 -19.32 -12.33
N SER A 781 -0.04 -18.80 -12.74
CA SER A 781 1.18 -19.60 -12.89
C SER A 781 1.87 -19.94 -11.56
N SER A 782 1.79 -19.04 -10.56
CA SER A 782 2.31 -19.29 -9.22
C SER A 782 1.44 -20.22 -8.38
N HIS A 783 0.14 -20.33 -8.69
CA HIS A 783 -0.88 -21.04 -7.92
C HIS A 783 -0.41 -22.42 -7.44
N SER A 784 -0.76 -22.75 -6.19
CA SER A 784 -0.46 -24.02 -5.52
C SER A 784 -0.91 -25.27 -6.30
N LEU A 785 -2.18 -25.30 -6.74
CA LEU A 785 -2.86 -26.48 -7.31
C LEU A 785 -2.73 -26.54 -8.84
N LYS A 786 -1.50 -26.61 -9.33
CA LYS A 786 -1.13 -26.54 -10.78
C LYS A 786 -1.72 -27.61 -11.72
N HIS A 787 -2.45 -28.58 -11.19
CA HIS A 787 -3.18 -29.60 -11.96
C HIS A 787 -4.65 -29.22 -12.20
N ILE A 788 -5.13 -28.15 -11.56
CA ILE A 788 -6.39 -27.46 -11.83
C ILE A 788 -6.06 -26.13 -12.51
N PHE A 789 -5.18 -25.35 -11.88
CA PHE A 789 -4.78 -24.03 -12.34
C PHE A 789 -3.53 -24.13 -13.24
N ASP A 790 -3.68 -24.77 -14.40
CA ASP A 790 -2.65 -24.77 -15.45
C ASP A 790 -2.84 -23.58 -16.41
N VAL A 791 -1.85 -22.69 -16.48
CA VAL A 791 -1.84 -21.57 -17.45
C VAL A 791 -1.81 -22.08 -18.90
N HIS A 792 -1.30 -23.29 -19.13
CA HIS A 792 -1.23 -23.88 -20.46
C HIS A 792 -2.57 -24.45 -20.97
N SER A 793 -3.58 -24.62 -20.10
CA SER A 793 -4.95 -24.98 -20.51
C SER A 793 -5.88 -23.77 -20.68
N LEU A 794 -5.49 -22.58 -20.24
CA LEU A 794 -6.32 -21.37 -20.35
C LEU A 794 -6.48 -20.89 -21.80
N ASP A 795 -7.71 -20.57 -22.19
CA ASP A 795 -7.97 -19.75 -23.38
C ASP A 795 -7.50 -18.31 -23.16
N LEU A 796 -6.26 -18.03 -23.58
CA LEU A 796 -5.65 -16.70 -23.54
C LEU A 796 -6.41 -15.65 -24.38
N ALA A 797 -7.19 -16.05 -25.40
CA ALA A 797 -8.00 -15.13 -26.18
C ALA A 797 -9.27 -14.71 -25.41
N GLY A 798 -9.99 -15.67 -24.83
CA GLY A 798 -11.13 -15.43 -23.95
C GLY A 798 -10.76 -14.64 -22.69
N VAL A 799 -9.63 -14.95 -22.05
CA VAL A 799 -9.10 -14.13 -20.94
C VAL A 799 -8.78 -12.71 -21.43
N ALA A 800 -8.16 -12.53 -22.59
CA ALA A 800 -7.85 -11.21 -23.12
C ALA A 800 -9.10 -10.36 -23.43
N LYS A 801 -10.17 -10.96 -23.96
CA LYS A 801 -11.49 -10.31 -24.12
C LYS A 801 -12.03 -9.79 -22.78
N GLY A 802 -11.87 -10.56 -21.71
CA GLY A 802 -12.26 -10.17 -20.35
C GLY A 802 -11.54 -8.93 -19.80
N PHE A 803 -10.34 -8.62 -20.31
CA PHE A 803 -9.61 -7.37 -20.03
C PHE A 803 -9.86 -6.27 -21.08
N GLY A 804 -10.83 -6.43 -21.98
CA GLY A 804 -11.16 -5.46 -23.03
C GLY A 804 -10.21 -5.46 -24.23
N PHE A 805 -9.50 -6.56 -24.51
CA PHE A 805 -8.64 -6.67 -25.70
C PHE A 805 -9.29 -7.48 -26.82
N THR A 806 -9.37 -6.87 -28.00
CA THR A 806 -9.72 -7.55 -29.27
C THR A 806 -8.63 -8.52 -29.75
N VAL A 807 -7.37 -8.31 -29.34
CA VAL A 807 -6.21 -9.14 -29.69
C VAL A 807 -5.36 -9.39 -28.43
N PRO A 808 -5.04 -10.64 -28.06
CA PRO A 808 -4.32 -10.94 -26.82
C PRO A 808 -2.94 -10.28 -26.76
N PRO A 809 -2.62 -9.51 -25.70
CA PRO A 809 -1.30 -8.93 -25.53
C PRO A 809 -0.21 -10.00 -25.42
N ARG A 810 0.97 -9.76 -26.04
CA ARG A 810 2.12 -10.65 -25.86
C ARG A 810 2.60 -10.64 -24.41
N VAL A 811 2.71 -11.83 -23.81
CA VAL A 811 3.21 -12.07 -22.45
C VAL A 811 4.28 -13.16 -22.49
N ASN A 812 5.43 -12.88 -21.89
CA ASN A 812 6.52 -13.86 -21.77
C ASN A 812 6.26 -14.73 -20.53
N LEU A 813 5.47 -15.79 -20.70
CA LEU A 813 5.33 -16.85 -19.69
C LEU A 813 6.62 -17.68 -19.63
N SER A 814 7.04 -18.08 -18.42
CA SER A 814 8.26 -18.89 -18.22
C SER A 814 8.00 -20.37 -18.55
N ILE A 815 8.02 -20.70 -19.84
CA ILE A 815 7.74 -22.05 -20.35
C ILE A 815 8.76 -23.05 -19.79
N LYS A 816 8.30 -23.93 -18.88
CA LYS A 816 8.95 -25.21 -18.59
C LYS A 816 8.30 -26.27 -19.47
N THR A 817 8.86 -26.51 -20.65
CA THR A 817 8.38 -27.53 -21.59
C THR A 817 8.62 -28.94 -21.03
N THR A 818 7.62 -29.49 -20.34
CA THR A 818 7.47 -30.94 -20.15
C THR A 818 7.22 -31.58 -21.52
N GLY A 819 8.31 -31.99 -22.17
CA GLY A 819 8.37 -32.29 -23.59
C GLY A 819 7.62 -33.55 -24.04
N ALA A 820 6.29 -33.52 -24.06
CA ALA A 820 5.46 -34.48 -24.78
C ALA A 820 5.71 -34.33 -26.30
N LYS A 821 6.66 -35.10 -26.84
CA LYS A 821 6.99 -35.09 -28.28
C LYS A 821 5.83 -35.64 -29.11
N VAL A 822 4.99 -34.75 -29.62
CA VAL A 822 4.07 -35.04 -30.73
C VAL A 822 4.89 -35.53 -31.93
N ARG A 823 4.82 -36.84 -32.21
CA ARG A 823 5.57 -37.47 -33.30
C ARG A 823 4.93 -37.12 -34.63
N ARG A 824 5.42 -36.07 -35.31
CA ARG A 824 5.14 -35.87 -36.74
C ARG A 824 5.60 -37.11 -37.53
N ARG A 825 4.79 -37.51 -38.50
CA ARG A 825 4.93 -38.77 -39.26
C ARG A 825 5.50 -38.46 -40.65
N GLY A 826 6.46 -39.27 -41.10
CA GLY A 826 7.20 -39.10 -42.35
C GLY A 826 8.49 -38.27 -42.20
N GLY A 827 9.61 -38.65 -42.82
CA GLY A 827 9.86 -39.89 -43.56
C GLY A 827 11.23 -39.92 -44.25
N GLY A 828 11.80 -41.13 -44.41
CA GLY A 828 12.92 -41.41 -45.32
C GLY A 828 14.36 -41.18 -44.79
N GLY A 829 15.21 -42.21 -44.95
CA GLY A 829 16.65 -42.06 -45.25
C GLY A 829 17.67 -42.12 -44.10
N GLY A 830 18.66 -43.03 -44.24
CA GLY A 830 20.05 -42.72 -43.90
C GLY A 830 20.68 -43.36 -42.65
N PHE A 831 21.26 -44.55 -42.84
CA PHE A 831 22.45 -45.13 -42.18
C PHE A 831 23.19 -44.39 -41.04
N GLY A 832 23.52 -45.13 -39.97
CA GLY A 832 24.55 -44.77 -38.97
C GLY A 832 24.61 -45.76 -37.80
N ASP A 833 25.63 -46.62 -37.75
CA ASP A 833 25.85 -47.66 -36.72
C ASP A 833 27.00 -47.28 -35.76
N LYS A 834 27.06 -47.97 -34.60
CA LYS A 834 28.11 -47.97 -33.55
C LYS A 834 28.07 -46.78 -32.57
N SER A 835 28.31 -46.96 -31.26
CA SER A 835 28.64 -48.17 -30.47
C SER A 835 28.09 -48.09 -29.03
N LYS A 836 28.05 -49.23 -28.30
CA LYS A 836 27.65 -49.33 -26.89
C LYS A 836 28.85 -49.45 -25.93
N SER A 837 29.13 -48.42 -25.15
CA SER A 837 29.77 -48.42 -23.83
C SER A 837 29.97 -46.94 -23.40
N GLU A 838 29.77 -46.50 -22.16
CA GLU A 838 29.52 -47.18 -20.88
C GLU A 838 28.36 -46.50 -20.13
N GLN A 839 27.53 -47.28 -19.42
CA GLN A 839 26.75 -46.78 -18.26
C GLN A 839 26.16 -47.96 -17.45
N VAL A 840 26.98 -48.55 -16.57
CA VAL A 840 26.55 -49.55 -15.59
C VAL A 840 27.14 -49.24 -14.21
N LYS A 841 26.45 -48.36 -13.47
CA LYS A 841 26.38 -48.29 -12.01
C LYS A 841 25.35 -47.23 -11.59
N GLU A 842 24.88 -47.33 -10.34
CA GLU A 842 23.97 -46.37 -9.68
C GLU A 842 22.53 -46.26 -10.23
N ALA A 843 21.83 -47.40 -10.30
CA ALA A 843 20.37 -47.44 -10.49
C ALA A 843 19.68 -48.43 -9.51
N HIS A 844 20.05 -48.40 -8.22
CA HIS A 844 19.65 -49.45 -7.27
C HIS A 844 19.24 -48.99 -5.84
N ARG A 845 18.57 -47.83 -5.70
CA ARG A 845 17.93 -47.48 -4.41
C ARG A 845 16.67 -46.60 -4.47
N ARG A 846 15.58 -47.12 -5.08
CA ARG A 846 14.20 -46.74 -4.70
C ARG A 846 13.32 -47.99 -4.63
N GLN A 847 12.82 -48.29 -3.44
CA GLN A 847 11.83 -49.35 -3.22
C GLN A 847 10.49 -48.91 -3.82
N ARG A 848 9.80 -49.82 -4.51
CA ARG A 848 8.41 -49.62 -4.96
C ARG A 848 7.45 -50.07 -3.86
N THR A 849 6.63 -49.15 -3.37
CA THR A 849 5.43 -49.46 -2.60
C THR A 849 4.36 -50.04 -3.53
N GLY A 850 3.72 -51.16 -3.15
CA GLY A 850 2.85 -51.96 -4.03
C GLY A 850 1.46 -51.40 -4.31
N GLN A 851 1.32 -50.09 -4.52
CA GLN A 851 0.05 -49.40 -4.79
C GLN A 851 0.22 -48.31 -5.87
N ASP A 852 0.55 -48.74 -7.10
CA ASP A 852 0.53 -47.86 -8.28
C ASP A 852 -0.91 -47.77 -8.83
N PHE A 853 -1.51 -46.58 -8.76
CA PHE A 853 -2.82 -46.30 -9.34
C PHE A 853 -2.72 -46.09 -10.86
N SER A 854 -3.67 -46.63 -11.62
CA SER A 854 -3.72 -46.50 -13.07
C SER A 854 -5.16 -46.36 -13.58
N ALA A 855 -5.33 -45.98 -14.85
CA ALA A 855 -6.66 -45.89 -15.47
C ALA A 855 -7.42 -47.25 -15.50
N SER A 856 -6.71 -48.38 -15.40
CA SER A 856 -7.29 -49.73 -15.29
C SER A 856 -7.36 -50.27 -13.85
N ASN A 857 -6.75 -49.60 -12.88
CA ASN A 857 -6.90 -49.89 -11.44
C ASN A 857 -7.10 -48.58 -10.64
N PRO A 858 -8.23 -47.87 -10.82
CA PRO A 858 -8.46 -46.56 -10.20
C PRO A 858 -8.67 -46.62 -8.68
N TYR A 859 -8.81 -47.82 -8.09
CA TYR A 859 -9.03 -48.03 -6.66
C TYR A 859 -7.85 -48.71 -5.95
N GLY A 860 -6.70 -48.88 -6.63
CA GLY A 860 -5.50 -49.47 -6.02
C GLY A 860 -5.69 -50.88 -5.47
N LYS A 861 -6.60 -51.68 -6.06
CA LYS A 861 -6.85 -53.05 -5.62
C LYS A 861 -5.60 -53.91 -5.81
N ARG A 862 -5.32 -54.73 -4.80
CA ARG A 862 -4.15 -55.62 -4.75
C ARG A 862 -4.25 -56.71 -5.82
N ASP A 863 -3.13 -57.05 -6.43
CA ASP A 863 -3.00 -58.23 -7.29
C ASP A 863 -3.07 -59.50 -6.43
N SER A 864 -3.68 -60.56 -6.93
CA SER A 864 -3.84 -61.85 -6.23
C SER A 864 -2.52 -62.56 -5.93
N SER A 865 -1.41 -62.12 -6.53
CA SER A 865 -0.05 -62.63 -6.31
C SER A 865 0.72 -61.97 -5.14
N ASP A 866 0.23 -60.89 -4.52
CA ASP A 866 0.98 -60.13 -3.51
C ASP A 866 0.77 -60.60 -2.06
N SER A 867 1.52 -61.62 -1.64
CA SER A 867 1.38 -62.33 -0.36
C SER A 867 1.94 -61.61 0.90
N ARG A 868 2.30 -60.32 0.82
CA ARG A 868 3.00 -59.60 1.91
C ARG A 868 2.06 -59.05 2.98
N GLN A 869 2.28 -59.41 4.25
CA GLN A 869 1.62 -58.80 5.41
C GLN A 869 2.26 -57.45 5.80
N PHE A 870 1.58 -56.70 6.66
CA PHE A 870 1.93 -55.33 7.05
C PHE A 870 3.10 -55.26 8.05
N SER A 871 3.81 -54.13 8.02
CA SER A 871 4.48 -53.52 9.18
C SER A 871 3.90 -52.13 9.38
N HIS A 872 3.83 -51.66 10.64
CA HIS A 872 3.35 -50.32 11.00
C HIS A 872 4.27 -49.20 10.49
#